data_AF-A0A564G0Y6-F1
#
_entry.id   AF-A0A564G0Y6-F1
#
_cell.length_a   1.000
_cell.length_b   1.000
_cell.length_c   1.000
_cell.angle_alpha   90.00
_cell.angle_beta   90.00
_cell.angle_gamma   90.00
#
_symmetry.space_group_name_H-M   'P 1'
#
loop_
_entity.id
_entity.type
_entity.pdbx_description
1 polymer ?
#
loop_
_entity_poly.entity_id
_entity_poly.type
_entity_poly.pdbx_seq_one_letter_code
_entity_poly.pdbx_strand_id
1 'polypeptide(L)'
;MHILRLVAAASAAAFIATPAPADQTLPQGRILEGATGCGDILFGALKFGRKDCATQKLILQPDAITGDASGASVTADGAETSRSEAARAADTINAKDYATFAGAVGKAQATGKPLRLPAGAYSHTSGGFLTVTADLIVEPGAVITCGSGNLGLNGSITAPPTQIFAPGCTPSLYGNSKVSWAYPEWWGARGDSNLTPGHGTDNAVPLQSAIDSGVAGLQLCGNCSYRYTTTLKAARMNFAMKGVDRTVTRLAFDDATGAADAIVIDGSTSTVGGITITNLDLFPLRPAKGSVAAATPVAGGLGYAVNEVITLAGGTCATQPRLKVTSVDAGAVTGVSVETPGACTKRPLQSASMTTVPANLQASTTGSGKGATFDLRMRGPAGVHIRDAYIIRLAHNFMGGANGWDGVFIEQAQTTSTGKIYISDNIIQNMGNNGVGIWGPNNEPAHFVGDVLVDSRNYIQHAGHAGVEARGNVGGVFVFDNEIYGNPWGIFWDGIVANGSNKIRANDIDSNHLGTFLKNYHASHLQQNWFASGGPVICTLCAGIVADGNAFVGKGTPGSAMSQLWLNGVSNWNGAGSMFNGVVAPVQIGSYGATPSRFLNFTGSTHANASGAFATLSGSSTTGLTVGVQMDDAAGPAISGAGSKLTILGTQDATNNVVTTHSAVLWGGSNVIYQDYSSAGGNGNAVNGYAATAFGQLNTVGGPFSFVRGANAGDDNLYGADCFASGTSSVTGGAMACEHVLRATSAGTGATRLTADGAAAGAANCINLPNGSHSQMEIRISGRDTTANGVFADWASTGVAALDRGANAAATIYSGSFATATAAQASGGAGRTAMAQVSADTVNGCLNVSVTAPNRNAWRWVATVRRLKMQ
;
A
#
# COMPACT_ATOMS: atom_id res chain seq x y z
N MET A 1 4.96 27.89 -43.19
CA MET A 1 5.89 27.07 -42.37
C MET A 1 5.02 26.01 -41.69
N HIS A 2 4.91 24.84 -42.34
CA HIS A 2 3.94 23.80 -42.00
C HIS A 2 4.59 22.71 -41.14
N ILE A 3 4.04 22.44 -39.95
CA ILE A 3 4.07 21.11 -39.33
C ILE A 3 2.66 20.78 -38.86
N LEU A 4 2.20 19.66 -39.39
CA LEU A 4 0.88 19.04 -39.34
C LEU A 4 0.84 18.05 -38.18
N ARG A 5 -0.20 18.08 -37.33
CA ARG A 5 -0.59 16.96 -36.45
C ARG A 5 -1.81 16.28 -37.10
N LEU A 6 -1.68 15.01 -37.45
CA LEU A 6 -2.76 14.19 -37.97
C LEU A 6 -3.32 13.32 -36.84
N VAL A 7 -4.62 13.46 -36.58
CA VAL A 7 -5.49 12.50 -35.88
C VAL A 7 -6.26 11.77 -36.99
N ALA A 8 -6.37 10.45 -36.91
CA ALA A 8 -7.29 9.69 -37.74
C ALA A 8 -7.96 8.59 -36.91
N ALA A 9 -9.28 8.71 -36.77
CA ALA A 9 -10.21 7.63 -36.54
C ALA A 9 -10.75 7.15 -37.90
N ALA A 10 -11.03 5.87 -38.08
CA ALA A 10 -11.93 5.39 -39.12
C ALA A 10 -12.51 4.01 -38.78
N SER A 11 -13.81 3.90 -38.99
CA SER A 11 -14.68 2.73 -38.91
C SER A 11 -14.86 2.05 -40.28
N ALA A 12 -15.00 0.72 -40.24
CA ALA A 12 -15.85 -0.18 -41.04
C ALA A 12 -15.78 -0.26 -42.59
N ALA A 13 -15.70 -1.53 -43.04
CA ALA A 13 -16.39 -2.20 -44.16
C ALA A 13 -15.72 -2.38 -45.54
N ALA A 14 -15.38 -3.65 -45.79
CA ALA A 14 -15.77 -4.49 -46.93
C ALA A 14 -14.98 -4.53 -48.27
N PHE A 15 -14.58 -5.78 -48.58
CA PHE A 15 -14.48 -6.49 -49.87
C PHE A 15 -13.24 -6.40 -50.79
N ILE A 16 -12.43 -7.47 -50.67
CA ILE A 16 -11.75 -8.31 -51.68
C ILE A 16 -11.15 -7.62 -52.93
N ALA A 17 -9.83 -7.40 -52.87
CA ALA A 17 -8.88 -7.81 -53.91
C ALA A 17 -7.46 -7.76 -53.31
N THR A 18 -6.84 -8.92 -53.06
CA THR A 18 -5.45 -9.03 -52.57
C THR A 18 -4.47 -9.07 -53.74
N PRO A 19 -3.49 -8.15 -53.84
CA PRO A 19 -2.25 -8.37 -54.58
C PRO A 19 -1.23 -9.12 -53.71
N ALA A 20 -0.42 -9.93 -54.37
CA ALA A 20 0.52 -10.90 -53.79
C ALA A 20 1.60 -10.30 -52.86
N PRO A 21 1.97 -10.99 -51.76
CA PRO A 21 3.24 -10.75 -51.09
C PRO A 21 4.37 -11.54 -51.76
N ALA A 22 5.44 -10.82 -52.11
CA ALA A 22 6.76 -11.37 -52.32
C ALA A 22 7.36 -11.87 -50.99
N ASP A 23 8.28 -12.82 -51.10
CA ASP A 23 9.05 -13.48 -50.04
C ASP A 23 8.27 -14.38 -49.09
N GLN A 24 7.85 -15.52 -49.64
CA GLN A 24 7.87 -16.78 -48.89
C GLN A 24 9.13 -17.58 -49.25
N THR A 25 10.04 -17.70 -48.29
CA THR A 25 10.93 -18.84 -48.17
C THR A 25 10.08 -20.10 -48.07
N LEU A 26 10.04 -20.86 -49.16
CA LEU A 26 9.34 -22.15 -49.21
C LEU A 26 10.06 -23.18 -48.33
N PRO A 27 9.33 -24.03 -47.59
CA PRO A 27 9.93 -25.16 -46.92
C PRO A 27 10.48 -26.13 -47.97
N GLN A 28 11.75 -26.54 -47.79
CA GLN A 28 12.31 -27.67 -48.52
C GLN A 28 11.39 -28.89 -48.35
N GLY A 29 10.98 -29.50 -49.47
CA GLY A 29 10.25 -30.78 -49.44
C GLY A 29 8.85 -30.80 -50.06
N ARG A 30 8.50 -29.88 -50.97
CA ARG A 30 7.30 -30.03 -51.81
C ARG A 30 7.64 -30.47 -53.22
N ILE A 31 7.28 -31.71 -53.57
CA ILE A 31 7.26 -32.20 -54.95
C ILE A 31 6.14 -31.44 -55.68
N LEU A 32 6.50 -30.72 -56.75
CA LEU A 32 5.55 -30.09 -57.66
C LEU A 32 4.86 -31.18 -58.50
N GLU A 33 3.70 -31.66 -58.05
CA GLU A 33 2.75 -32.35 -58.93
C GLU A 33 2.07 -31.31 -59.82
N GLY A 34 2.74 -30.91 -60.90
CA GLY A 34 2.22 -29.93 -61.86
C GLY A 34 2.58 -30.16 -63.32
N ALA A 35 3.43 -31.14 -63.65
CA ALA A 35 3.75 -31.45 -65.04
C ALA A 35 2.84 -32.59 -65.55
N THR A 36 1.82 -32.23 -66.32
CA THR A 36 0.95 -33.16 -67.07
C THR A 36 1.62 -33.73 -68.33
N GLY A 37 2.88 -33.38 -68.61
CA GLY A 37 3.66 -33.93 -69.72
C GLY A 37 4.53 -35.11 -69.28
N CYS A 38 4.53 -36.19 -70.05
CA CYS A 38 5.45 -37.29 -69.84
C CYS A 38 6.89 -36.86 -70.07
N GLY A 39 7.69 -36.87 -69.02
CA GLY A 39 9.07 -36.44 -69.05
C GLY A 39 9.85 -36.99 -67.88
N ASP A 40 11.16 -36.78 -67.95
CA ASP A 40 12.08 -37.15 -66.90
C ASP A 40 11.88 -36.24 -65.69
N ILE A 41 11.81 -36.83 -64.49
CA ILE A 41 11.73 -36.06 -63.25
C ILE A 41 13.15 -35.68 -62.84
N LEU A 42 13.47 -34.40 -63.02
CA LEU A 42 14.77 -33.81 -62.73
C LEU A 42 14.70 -33.05 -61.41
N PHE A 43 15.58 -33.38 -60.47
CA PHE A 43 15.88 -32.55 -59.31
C PHE A 43 17.25 -31.92 -59.53
N GLY A 44 17.26 -30.66 -59.97
CA GLY A 44 18.49 -30.04 -60.46
C GLY A 44 19.05 -30.77 -61.68
N ALA A 45 20.36 -31.06 -61.69
CA ALA A 45 21.04 -31.75 -62.79
C ALA A 45 20.95 -33.28 -62.74
N LEU A 46 20.35 -33.87 -61.69
CA LEU A 46 20.25 -35.32 -61.53
C LEU A 46 18.88 -35.86 -61.95
N LYS A 47 18.92 -36.92 -62.76
CA LYS A 47 17.78 -37.58 -63.38
C LYS A 47 17.42 -38.82 -62.59
N PHE A 48 16.32 -38.79 -61.83
CA PHE A 48 15.96 -39.88 -60.90
C PHE A 48 15.05 -40.95 -61.51
N GLY A 49 14.32 -40.61 -62.57
CA GLY A 49 13.45 -41.57 -63.24
C GLY A 49 12.57 -40.91 -64.27
N ARG A 50 11.83 -41.75 -65.01
CA ARG A 50 10.91 -41.31 -66.05
C ARG A 50 9.50 -41.69 -65.66
N LYS A 51 8.56 -40.75 -65.79
CA LYS A 51 7.14 -41.03 -65.56
C LYS A 51 6.59 -41.74 -66.80
N ASP A 52 6.05 -42.95 -66.63
CA ASP A 52 5.42 -43.71 -67.71
C ASP A 52 4.04 -43.09 -68.03
N CYS A 53 3.84 -42.71 -69.30
CA CYS A 53 2.62 -42.07 -69.79
C CYS A 53 1.38 -42.94 -69.62
N ALA A 54 1.51 -44.26 -69.80
CA ALA A 54 0.37 -45.15 -69.87
C ALA A 54 -0.17 -45.48 -68.47
N THR A 55 0.72 -45.57 -67.49
CA THR A 55 0.39 -46.05 -66.14
C THR A 55 0.45 -44.96 -65.07
N GLN A 56 0.95 -43.77 -65.40
CA GLN A 56 1.24 -42.67 -64.46
C GLN A 56 2.22 -43.05 -63.33
N LYS A 57 2.89 -44.21 -63.40
CA LYS A 57 3.85 -44.67 -62.40
C LYS A 57 5.25 -44.12 -62.68
N LEU A 58 5.98 -43.79 -61.61
CA LEU A 58 7.39 -43.42 -61.68
C LEU A 58 8.23 -44.70 -61.81
N ILE A 59 8.91 -44.88 -62.94
CA ILE A 59 9.84 -45.99 -63.15
C ILE A 59 11.24 -45.46 -62.85
N LEU A 60 11.81 -45.89 -61.72
CA LEU A 60 13.23 -45.70 -61.41
C LEU A 60 14.01 -46.68 -62.30
N GLN A 61 14.83 -46.18 -63.23
CA GLN A 61 15.62 -47.07 -64.09
C GLN A 61 16.74 -47.74 -63.26
N PRO A 62 16.81 -49.09 -63.21
CA PRO A 62 17.80 -49.79 -62.40
C PRO A 62 19.26 -49.65 -62.86
N ASP A 63 19.52 -49.10 -64.05
CA ASP A 63 20.80 -49.28 -64.75
C ASP A 63 21.71 -48.04 -64.83
N ALA A 64 21.51 -47.03 -63.98
CA ALA A 64 22.35 -45.81 -64.04
C ALA A 64 23.67 -45.87 -63.24
N ILE A 65 23.97 -46.94 -62.50
CA ILE A 65 25.27 -47.11 -61.83
C ILE A 65 25.76 -48.56 -61.98
N THR A 66 26.18 -48.93 -63.18
CA THR A 66 27.04 -50.11 -63.40
C THR A 66 28.47 -49.63 -63.66
N GLY A 67 29.15 -49.25 -62.58
CA GLY A 67 30.58 -48.97 -62.57
C GLY A 67 31.10 -49.25 -61.16
N ASP A 68 32.10 -50.13 -61.06
CA ASP A 68 32.79 -50.48 -59.82
C ASP A 68 33.18 -49.22 -59.03
N ALA A 69 32.46 -49.00 -57.93
CA ALA A 69 32.66 -47.86 -57.04
C ALA A 69 33.30 -48.29 -55.72
N SER A 70 34.28 -49.20 -55.77
CA SER A 70 35.17 -49.47 -54.63
C SER A 70 36.10 -48.27 -54.27
N GLY A 71 35.97 -47.12 -54.94
CA GLY A 71 36.77 -45.91 -54.66
C GLY A 71 36.08 -44.55 -54.80
N ALA A 72 34.75 -44.48 -54.96
CA ALA A 72 34.06 -43.19 -55.10
C ALA A 72 33.49 -42.72 -53.74
N SER A 73 34.21 -41.86 -53.02
CA SER A 73 33.63 -41.10 -51.92
C SER A 73 32.76 -39.98 -52.50
N VAL A 74 31.45 -40.21 -52.55
CA VAL A 74 30.50 -39.12 -52.74
C VAL A 74 30.43 -38.34 -51.44
N THR A 75 31.22 -37.27 -51.33
CA THR A 75 31.03 -36.25 -50.28
C THR A 75 29.85 -35.39 -50.70
N ALA A 76 28.64 -35.92 -50.54
CA ALA A 76 27.44 -35.08 -50.51
C ALA A 76 27.41 -34.44 -49.12
N ASP A 77 27.86 -33.17 -49.05
CA ASP A 77 27.70 -32.36 -47.86
C ASP A 77 26.19 -32.26 -47.58
N GLY A 78 25.72 -32.98 -46.54
CA GLY A 78 24.31 -33.09 -46.17
C GLY A 78 23.58 -34.41 -46.47
N ALA A 79 24.22 -35.46 -47.00
CA ALA A 79 23.59 -36.78 -47.07
C ALA A 79 23.75 -37.54 -45.74
N GLU A 80 22.69 -37.60 -44.93
CA GLU A 80 22.58 -38.54 -43.81
C GLU A 80 22.60 -39.98 -44.34
N THR A 81 23.80 -40.55 -44.50
CA THR A 81 23.91 -42.01 -44.54
C THR A 81 23.51 -42.51 -43.16
N SER A 82 22.35 -43.16 -43.07
CA SER A 82 21.90 -43.80 -41.84
C SER A 82 22.98 -44.78 -41.36
N ARG A 83 23.76 -44.38 -40.36
CA ARG A 83 24.74 -45.25 -39.69
C ARG A 83 24.03 -46.53 -39.27
N SER A 84 24.61 -47.68 -39.58
CA SER A 84 24.11 -48.97 -39.07
C SER A 84 23.97 -48.90 -37.54
N GLU A 85 23.02 -49.62 -36.96
CA GLU A 85 22.90 -49.71 -35.49
C GLU A 85 24.23 -50.09 -34.83
N ALA A 86 25.05 -50.92 -35.49
CA ALA A 86 26.40 -51.26 -35.04
C ALA A 86 27.36 -50.05 -34.99
N ALA A 87 27.31 -49.17 -35.99
CA ALA A 87 28.11 -47.94 -36.00
C ALA A 87 27.64 -46.92 -34.95
N ARG A 88 26.34 -46.85 -34.68
CA ARG A 88 25.78 -46.03 -33.57
C ARG A 88 26.08 -46.63 -32.19
N ALA A 89 26.08 -47.96 -32.08
CA ALA A 89 26.50 -48.65 -30.87
C ALA A 89 27.97 -48.41 -30.55
N ALA A 90 28.83 -48.24 -31.56
CA ALA A 90 30.23 -47.88 -31.37
C ALA A 90 30.43 -46.47 -30.78
N ASP A 91 29.44 -45.57 -30.85
CA ASP A 91 29.55 -44.20 -30.33
C ASP A 91 29.23 -44.10 -28.83
N THR A 92 28.66 -45.15 -28.22
CA THR A 92 28.26 -45.16 -26.80
C THR A 92 28.90 -46.34 -26.06
N ILE A 93 29.00 -46.25 -24.73
CA ILE A 93 29.33 -47.40 -23.88
C ILE A 93 28.02 -47.96 -23.35
N ASN A 94 27.68 -49.20 -23.71
CA ASN A 94 26.50 -49.88 -23.18
C ASN A 94 26.81 -50.48 -21.80
N ALA A 95 26.09 -50.05 -20.78
CA ALA A 95 26.33 -50.50 -19.41
C ALA A 95 26.10 -52.01 -19.20
N LYS A 96 25.29 -52.67 -20.03
CA LYS A 96 25.06 -54.12 -19.94
C LYS A 96 26.27 -54.97 -20.33
N ASP A 97 27.24 -54.38 -21.03
CA ASP A 97 28.46 -55.08 -21.45
C ASP A 97 29.49 -55.19 -20.31
N TYR A 98 29.18 -54.66 -19.12
CA TYR A 98 30.07 -54.63 -17.96
C TYR A 98 29.45 -55.32 -16.76
N ALA A 99 30.29 -55.99 -15.96
CA ALA A 99 29.86 -56.69 -14.75
C ALA A 99 29.37 -55.74 -13.64
N THR A 100 29.80 -54.48 -13.64
CA THR A 100 29.42 -53.47 -12.64
C THR A 100 29.14 -52.12 -13.29
N PHE A 101 28.23 -51.34 -12.70
CA PHE A 101 27.92 -49.98 -13.16
C PHE A 101 29.16 -49.07 -13.09
N ALA A 102 29.94 -49.14 -12.00
CA ALA A 102 31.20 -48.41 -11.87
C ALA A 102 32.22 -48.77 -12.98
N GLY A 103 32.28 -50.04 -13.39
CA GLY A 103 33.12 -50.47 -14.51
C GLY A 103 32.71 -49.85 -15.85
N ALA A 104 31.40 -49.78 -16.12
CA ALA A 104 30.87 -49.11 -17.30
C ALA A 104 31.15 -47.59 -17.29
N VAL A 105 30.96 -46.93 -16.14
CA VAL A 105 31.28 -45.51 -15.94
C VAL A 105 32.76 -45.25 -16.23
N GLY A 106 33.66 -46.03 -15.63
CA GLY A 106 35.10 -45.87 -15.83
C GLY A 106 35.51 -45.99 -17.31
N LYS A 107 34.88 -46.90 -18.06
CA LYS A 107 35.14 -47.01 -19.51
C LYS A 107 34.58 -45.83 -20.29
N ALA A 108 33.35 -45.39 -20.01
CA ALA A 108 32.73 -44.25 -20.67
C ALA A 108 33.59 -42.99 -20.51
N GLN A 109 34.07 -42.74 -19.29
CA GLN A 109 34.97 -41.63 -18.99
C GLN A 109 36.32 -41.75 -19.69
N ALA A 110 36.94 -42.94 -19.65
CA ALA A 110 38.24 -43.16 -20.29
C ALA A 110 38.19 -43.02 -21.83
N THR A 111 37.02 -43.28 -22.44
CA THR A 111 36.84 -43.19 -23.90
C THR A 111 36.19 -41.88 -24.36
N GLY A 112 35.72 -41.04 -23.43
CA GLY A 112 34.99 -39.82 -23.73
C GLY A 112 33.63 -40.04 -24.43
N LYS A 113 33.06 -41.25 -24.31
CA LYS A 113 31.79 -41.62 -24.97
C LYS A 113 30.61 -41.54 -23.99
N PRO A 114 29.39 -41.23 -24.45
CA PRO A 114 28.20 -41.32 -23.61
C PRO A 114 27.99 -42.72 -23.05
N LEU A 115 27.56 -42.81 -21.79
CA LEU A 115 27.14 -44.03 -21.12
C LEU A 115 25.66 -44.27 -21.40
N ARG A 116 25.34 -45.33 -22.14
CA ARG A 116 23.98 -45.78 -22.42
C ARG A 116 23.53 -46.79 -21.36
N LEU A 117 22.37 -46.57 -20.78
CA LEU A 117 21.70 -47.44 -19.82
C LEU A 117 20.41 -48.00 -20.41
N PRO A 118 20.45 -49.19 -21.06
CA PRO A 118 19.23 -49.87 -21.49
C PRO A 118 18.36 -50.31 -20.31
N ALA A 119 17.11 -50.75 -20.59
CA ALA A 119 16.22 -51.26 -19.55
C ALA A 119 16.89 -52.32 -18.65
N GLY A 120 16.92 -52.10 -17.34
CA GLY A 120 17.70 -52.91 -16.39
C GLY A 120 17.95 -52.20 -15.05
N ALA A 121 18.51 -52.93 -14.08
CA ALA A 121 18.88 -52.39 -12.78
C ALA A 121 20.39 -52.18 -12.69
N TYR A 122 20.81 -50.99 -12.28
CA TYR A 122 22.20 -50.57 -12.16
C TYR A 122 22.45 -50.12 -10.72
N SER A 123 23.41 -50.71 -10.01
CA SER A 123 23.61 -50.43 -8.58
C SER A 123 24.99 -49.86 -8.28
N HIS A 124 25.01 -48.82 -7.46
CA HIS A 124 26.19 -48.28 -6.76
C HIS A 124 25.81 -47.93 -5.33
N THR A 125 25.53 -48.94 -4.51
CA THR A 125 25.08 -48.75 -3.11
C THR A 125 26.23 -48.78 -2.10
N SER A 126 27.38 -49.32 -2.47
CA SER A 126 28.54 -49.51 -1.59
C SER A 126 29.83 -49.10 -2.30
N GLY A 127 30.71 -48.36 -1.61
CA GLY A 127 31.98 -47.89 -2.16
C GLY A 127 32.19 -46.38 -1.92
N GLY A 128 33.29 -45.86 -2.44
CA GLY A 128 33.55 -44.41 -2.44
C GLY A 128 32.58 -43.63 -3.35
N PHE A 129 32.66 -42.31 -3.28
CA PHE A 129 31.90 -41.42 -4.16
C PHE A 129 32.24 -41.69 -5.63
N LEU A 130 31.24 -42.08 -6.43
CA LEU A 130 31.40 -42.32 -7.87
C LEU A 130 30.96 -41.09 -8.65
N THR A 131 31.88 -40.42 -9.33
CA THR A 131 31.57 -39.28 -10.21
C THR A 131 31.42 -39.75 -11.66
N VAL A 132 30.25 -39.59 -12.26
CA VAL A 132 29.97 -39.86 -13.68
C VAL A 132 30.12 -38.56 -14.47
N THR A 133 31.24 -38.37 -15.16
CA THR A 133 31.48 -37.18 -16.00
C THR A 133 31.08 -37.36 -17.46
N ALA A 134 30.86 -38.60 -17.88
CA ALA A 134 30.33 -38.92 -19.20
C ALA A 134 28.83 -38.57 -19.29
N ASP A 135 28.37 -38.21 -20.49
CA ASP A 135 26.94 -37.99 -20.76
C ASP A 135 26.17 -39.29 -20.57
N LEU A 136 24.99 -39.22 -19.96
CA LEU A 136 24.16 -40.36 -19.61
C LEU A 136 22.93 -40.42 -20.52
N ILE A 137 22.75 -41.54 -21.21
CA ILE A 137 21.56 -41.83 -22.01
C ILE A 137 20.78 -42.94 -21.31
N VAL A 138 19.69 -42.60 -20.65
CA VAL A 138 18.87 -43.53 -19.87
C VAL A 138 17.65 -43.92 -20.68
N GLU A 139 17.51 -45.21 -20.97
CA GLU A 139 16.35 -45.72 -21.73
C GLU A 139 15.18 -46.04 -20.80
N PRO A 140 13.94 -46.04 -21.33
CA PRO A 140 12.77 -46.46 -20.55
C PRO A 140 12.98 -47.83 -19.87
N GLY A 141 12.76 -47.88 -18.55
CA GLY A 141 12.92 -49.08 -17.74
C GLY A 141 14.32 -49.29 -17.14
N ALA A 142 15.28 -48.40 -17.36
CA ALA A 142 16.55 -48.39 -16.64
C ALA A 142 16.39 -47.73 -15.27
N VAL A 143 16.88 -48.37 -14.20
CA VAL A 143 16.81 -47.85 -12.82
C VAL A 143 18.18 -47.93 -12.16
N ILE A 144 18.63 -46.80 -11.62
CA ILE A 144 19.88 -46.63 -10.89
C ILE A 144 19.59 -46.65 -9.39
N THR A 145 20.21 -47.57 -8.66
CA THR A 145 20.19 -47.64 -7.21
C THR A 145 21.49 -47.06 -6.67
N CYS A 146 21.42 -46.07 -5.78
CA CYS A 146 22.57 -45.44 -5.16
C CYS A 146 22.37 -45.25 -3.66
N GLY A 147 23.45 -45.07 -2.91
CA GLY A 147 23.41 -44.59 -1.53
C GLY A 147 23.23 -43.06 -1.50
N SER A 148 22.77 -42.53 -0.38
CA SER A 148 22.61 -41.07 -0.23
C SER A 148 23.96 -40.37 -0.40
N GLY A 149 24.07 -39.53 -1.44
CA GLY A 149 25.27 -38.74 -1.71
C GLY A 149 26.52 -39.53 -2.13
N ASN A 150 26.40 -40.79 -2.58
CA ASN A 150 27.56 -41.59 -3.01
C ASN A 150 27.77 -41.65 -4.54
N LEU A 151 26.91 -40.99 -5.31
CA LEU A 151 26.92 -40.92 -6.77
C LEU A 151 26.83 -39.46 -7.20
N GLY A 152 27.80 -38.94 -7.94
CA GLY A 152 27.75 -37.62 -8.56
C GLY A 152 27.57 -37.74 -10.07
N LEU A 153 26.64 -37.00 -10.67
CA LEU A 153 26.46 -36.97 -12.12
C LEU A 153 26.83 -35.59 -12.64
N ASN A 154 27.93 -35.50 -13.38
CA ASN A 154 28.52 -34.26 -13.91
C ASN A 154 28.42 -34.17 -15.45
N GLY A 155 27.98 -35.24 -16.12
CA GLY A 155 27.62 -35.24 -17.55
C GLY A 155 26.20 -34.72 -17.79
N SER A 156 25.82 -34.52 -19.06
CA SER A 156 24.40 -34.31 -19.39
C SER A 156 23.59 -35.59 -19.15
N ILE A 157 22.28 -35.46 -18.91
CA ILE A 157 21.38 -36.60 -18.72
C ILE A 157 20.26 -36.49 -19.74
N THR A 158 20.16 -37.48 -20.62
CA THR A 158 19.04 -37.68 -21.54
C THR A 158 18.24 -38.87 -21.05
N ALA A 159 17.07 -38.61 -20.45
CA ALA A 159 16.21 -39.64 -19.89
C ALA A 159 14.74 -39.30 -20.14
N PRO A 160 13.85 -40.29 -20.32
CA PRO A 160 12.41 -40.07 -20.31
C PRO A 160 11.96 -39.57 -18.91
N PRO A 161 10.78 -38.91 -18.81
CA PRO A 161 10.16 -38.55 -17.52
C PRO A 161 9.53 -39.79 -16.88
N THR A 162 10.34 -40.80 -16.60
CA THR A 162 9.97 -42.03 -15.88
C THR A 162 10.98 -42.28 -14.77
N GLN A 163 10.68 -43.20 -13.86
CA GLN A 163 11.60 -43.55 -12.78
C GLN A 163 12.92 -44.09 -13.32
N ILE A 164 14.00 -43.39 -13.03
CA ILE A 164 15.39 -43.79 -13.34
C ILE A 164 16.26 -43.93 -12.09
N PHE A 165 15.76 -43.51 -10.91
CA PHE A 165 16.40 -43.70 -9.62
C PHE A 165 15.50 -44.55 -8.73
N ALA A 166 16.12 -45.53 -8.06
CA ALA A 166 15.43 -46.33 -7.06
C ALA A 166 15.02 -45.46 -5.85
N PRO A 167 13.95 -45.81 -5.11
CA PRO A 167 13.57 -45.09 -3.91
C PRO A 167 14.73 -44.95 -2.92
N GLY A 168 14.96 -43.73 -2.41
CA GLY A 168 16.07 -43.41 -1.50
C GLY A 168 17.42 -43.09 -2.16
N CYS A 169 17.54 -43.21 -3.49
CA CYS A 169 18.73 -42.78 -4.22
C CYS A 169 18.70 -41.26 -4.48
N THR A 170 19.64 -40.54 -3.87
CA THR A 170 19.82 -39.08 -4.03
C THR A 170 21.19 -38.80 -4.65
N PRO A 171 21.33 -38.92 -5.98
CA PRO A 171 22.59 -38.59 -6.64
C PRO A 171 22.88 -37.10 -6.50
N SER A 172 24.14 -36.73 -6.36
CA SER A 172 24.58 -35.34 -6.42
C SER A 172 24.60 -34.86 -7.87
N LEU A 173 23.68 -33.97 -8.20
CA LEU A 173 23.65 -33.14 -9.41
C LEU A 173 24.26 -31.74 -9.16
N TYR A 174 24.81 -31.53 -7.96
CA TYR A 174 25.30 -30.24 -7.52
C TYR A 174 26.46 -29.73 -8.39
N GLY A 175 26.35 -28.49 -8.87
CA GLY A 175 27.37 -27.86 -9.72
C GLY A 175 27.41 -28.39 -11.16
N ASN A 176 26.52 -29.30 -11.54
CA ASN A 176 26.43 -29.78 -12.91
C ASN A 176 25.70 -28.76 -13.80
N SER A 177 26.47 -27.88 -14.46
CA SER A 177 25.93 -26.90 -15.40
C SER A 177 25.28 -27.50 -16.65
N LYS A 178 25.51 -28.79 -16.94
CA LYS A 178 24.92 -29.50 -18.08
C LYS A 178 23.53 -30.06 -17.78
N VAL A 179 23.13 -30.12 -16.52
CA VAL A 179 21.79 -30.57 -16.09
C VAL A 179 21.12 -29.42 -15.37
N SER A 180 20.47 -28.55 -16.15
CA SER A 180 19.72 -27.41 -15.61
C SER A 180 18.37 -27.80 -15.01
N TRP A 181 17.78 -28.90 -15.49
CA TRP A 181 16.47 -29.38 -15.06
C TRP A 181 16.47 -30.89 -14.84
N ALA A 182 15.88 -31.34 -13.74
CA ALA A 182 15.51 -32.72 -13.49
C ALA A 182 13.99 -32.85 -13.35
N TYR A 183 13.50 -34.08 -13.55
CA TYR A 183 12.09 -34.41 -13.47
C TYR A 183 11.85 -35.24 -12.19
N PRO A 184 10.93 -34.88 -11.29
CA PRO A 184 10.65 -35.69 -10.11
C PRO A 184 10.23 -37.14 -10.42
N GLU A 185 9.70 -37.37 -11.62
CA GLU A 185 9.42 -38.69 -12.18
C GLU A 185 10.65 -39.59 -12.17
N TRP A 186 11.85 -39.01 -12.29
CA TRP A 186 13.11 -39.75 -12.17
C TRP A 186 13.23 -40.46 -10.82
N TRP A 187 12.62 -39.94 -9.75
CA TRP A 187 12.55 -40.56 -8.43
C TRP A 187 11.24 -41.29 -8.15
N GLY A 188 10.41 -41.49 -9.18
CA GLY A 188 9.15 -42.21 -9.07
C GLY A 188 7.95 -41.35 -8.68
N ALA A 189 8.05 -40.02 -8.75
CA ALA A 189 6.87 -39.16 -8.64
C ALA A 189 5.85 -39.53 -9.74
N ARG A 190 4.56 -39.52 -9.40
CA ARG A 190 3.44 -39.80 -10.30
C ARG A 190 2.45 -38.65 -10.26
N GLY A 191 2.28 -37.97 -11.39
CA GLY A 191 1.18 -37.04 -11.59
C GLY A 191 -0.12 -37.80 -11.86
N ASP A 192 -0.81 -38.28 -10.82
CA ASP A 192 -1.95 -39.19 -10.99
C ASP A 192 -3.31 -38.50 -11.13
N SER A 193 -3.32 -37.16 -11.25
CA SER A 193 -4.51 -36.29 -11.42
C SER A 193 -5.54 -36.34 -10.29
N ASN A 194 -5.40 -37.24 -9.31
CA ASN A 194 -6.38 -37.42 -8.26
C ASN A 194 -6.10 -36.45 -7.10
N LEU A 195 -6.86 -35.35 -7.10
CA LEU A 195 -6.82 -34.33 -6.06
C LEU A 195 -7.91 -34.51 -5.00
N THR A 196 -8.43 -35.71 -4.82
CA THR A 196 -9.39 -35.97 -3.74
C THR A 196 -8.64 -36.09 -2.41
N PRO A 197 -9.03 -35.36 -1.34
CA PRO A 197 -8.40 -35.48 -0.03
C PRO A 197 -8.27 -36.95 0.41
N GLY A 198 -7.08 -37.37 0.83
CA GLY A 198 -6.84 -38.76 1.27
C GLY A 198 -6.62 -39.78 0.14
N HIS A 199 -6.79 -39.40 -1.13
CA HIS A 199 -6.60 -40.29 -2.29
C HIS A 199 -5.47 -39.79 -3.20
N GLY A 200 -4.93 -40.67 -4.04
CA GLY A 200 -3.76 -40.40 -4.89
C GLY A 200 -2.43 -40.79 -4.23
N THR A 201 -1.36 -40.75 -5.02
CA THR A 201 0.00 -41.13 -4.68
C THR A 201 0.65 -39.99 -3.88
N ASP A 202 1.21 -40.30 -2.72
CA ASP A 202 2.04 -39.35 -1.99
C ASP A 202 3.40 -39.21 -2.69
N ASN A 203 3.66 -38.03 -3.23
CA ASN A 203 4.88 -37.68 -3.95
C ASN A 203 5.92 -37.01 -3.06
N ALA A 204 5.69 -36.91 -1.74
CA ALA A 204 6.59 -36.24 -0.82
C ALA A 204 8.04 -36.74 -0.94
N VAL A 205 8.25 -38.05 -0.84
CA VAL A 205 9.60 -38.66 -0.86
C VAL A 205 10.28 -38.49 -2.22
N PRO A 206 9.65 -38.78 -3.37
CA PRO A 206 10.22 -38.51 -4.69
C PRO A 206 10.57 -37.04 -4.93
N LEU A 207 9.67 -36.11 -4.58
CA LEU A 207 9.90 -34.67 -4.73
C LEU A 207 11.06 -34.20 -3.85
N GLN A 208 11.09 -34.62 -2.58
CA GLN A 208 12.20 -34.27 -1.68
C GLN A 208 13.52 -34.85 -2.17
N SER A 209 13.54 -36.09 -2.68
CA SER A 209 14.75 -36.70 -3.25
C SER A 209 15.27 -35.93 -4.48
N ALA A 210 14.36 -35.43 -5.31
CA ALA A 210 14.69 -34.58 -6.44
C ALA A 210 15.29 -33.23 -6.00
N ILE A 211 14.73 -32.61 -4.95
CA ILE A 211 15.28 -31.39 -4.34
C ILE A 211 16.68 -31.66 -3.74
N ASP A 212 16.82 -32.76 -3.00
CA ASP A 212 18.05 -33.14 -2.30
C ASP A 212 19.16 -33.59 -3.24
N SER A 213 18.84 -33.88 -4.51
CA SER A 213 19.84 -34.19 -5.55
C SER A 213 20.78 -33.01 -5.80
N GLY A 214 20.35 -31.77 -5.54
CA GLY A 214 21.15 -30.57 -5.79
C GLY A 214 21.13 -30.09 -7.23
N VAL A 215 20.18 -30.55 -8.03
CA VAL A 215 19.91 -29.98 -9.35
C VAL A 215 19.54 -28.49 -9.23
N ALA A 216 19.92 -27.71 -10.24
CA ALA A 216 19.59 -26.28 -10.30
C ALA A 216 18.09 -26.02 -10.52
N GLY A 217 17.34 -26.98 -11.06
CA GLY A 217 15.92 -26.84 -11.31
C GLY A 217 15.15 -28.15 -11.38
N LEU A 218 13.88 -28.12 -10.95
CA LEU A 218 12.89 -29.17 -11.17
C LEU A 218 11.88 -28.70 -12.20
N GLN A 219 11.73 -29.48 -13.26
CA GLN A 219 10.67 -29.31 -14.25
C GLN A 219 9.61 -30.37 -13.99
N LEU A 220 8.42 -29.93 -13.62
CA LEU A 220 7.28 -30.80 -13.40
C LEU A 220 6.61 -31.13 -14.74
N CYS A 221 5.97 -32.30 -14.85
CA CYS A 221 5.24 -32.64 -16.06
C CYS A 221 4.00 -31.76 -16.27
N GLY A 222 3.64 -31.57 -17.54
CA GLY A 222 2.42 -30.85 -17.93
C GLY A 222 1.19 -31.73 -17.73
N ASN A 223 0.07 -31.12 -17.32
CA ASN A 223 -1.18 -31.82 -16.95
C ASN A 223 -1.04 -32.80 -15.77
N CYS A 224 -0.05 -32.59 -14.91
CA CYS A 224 0.22 -33.45 -13.77
C CYS A 224 -0.22 -32.81 -12.47
N SER A 225 -0.77 -33.62 -11.57
CA SER A 225 -1.09 -33.22 -10.20
C SER A 225 -0.26 -34.04 -9.23
N TYR A 226 0.59 -33.38 -8.43
CA TYR A 226 1.41 -34.03 -7.42
C TYR A 226 0.82 -33.77 -6.05
N ARG A 227 0.25 -34.81 -5.44
CA ARG A 227 -0.15 -34.77 -4.05
C ARG A 227 1.04 -35.05 -3.14
N TYR A 228 1.16 -34.34 -2.02
CA TYR A 228 2.10 -34.67 -0.95
C TYR A 228 1.51 -34.38 0.43
N THR A 229 1.93 -35.19 1.41
CA THR A 229 1.41 -35.15 2.78
C THR A 229 2.43 -34.70 3.82
N THR A 230 3.60 -34.22 3.38
CA THR A 230 4.63 -33.67 4.27
C THR A 230 5.29 -32.46 3.65
N THR A 231 5.75 -31.52 4.48
CA THR A 231 6.55 -30.36 4.08
C THR A 231 7.70 -30.73 3.11
N LEU A 232 7.75 -30.06 1.95
CA LEU A 232 8.92 -30.11 1.06
C LEU A 232 9.91 -29.04 1.50
N LYS A 233 11.18 -29.39 1.71
CA LYS A 233 12.21 -28.47 2.18
C LYS A 233 13.23 -28.20 1.08
N ALA A 234 13.28 -26.95 0.62
CA ALA A 234 14.34 -26.46 -0.25
C ALA A 234 15.35 -25.67 0.58
N ALA A 235 16.40 -26.36 1.04
CA ALA A 235 17.46 -25.75 1.84
C ALA A 235 18.68 -25.24 1.04
N ARG A 236 18.61 -25.34 -0.29
CA ARG A 236 19.73 -25.04 -1.18
C ARG A 236 19.50 -23.76 -1.98
N MET A 237 20.61 -23.08 -2.23
CA MET A 237 20.69 -21.92 -3.13
C MET A 237 20.51 -22.32 -4.60
N ASN A 238 20.03 -21.39 -5.44
CA ASN A 238 19.93 -21.53 -6.90
C ASN A 238 19.04 -22.70 -7.33
N PHE A 239 17.92 -22.89 -6.62
CA PHE A 239 16.93 -23.91 -6.93
C PHE A 239 15.73 -23.29 -7.66
N ALA A 240 15.40 -23.82 -8.83
CA ALA A 240 14.17 -23.48 -9.52
C ALA A 240 13.15 -24.62 -9.45
N MET A 241 11.88 -24.32 -9.32
CA MET A 241 10.80 -25.26 -9.58
C MET A 241 9.84 -24.63 -10.57
N LYS A 242 9.61 -25.33 -11.68
CA LYS A 242 8.86 -24.83 -12.81
C LYS A 242 7.81 -25.83 -13.27
N GLY A 243 6.57 -25.39 -13.34
CA GLY A 243 5.53 -26.10 -14.08
C GLY A 243 5.58 -25.78 -15.57
N VAL A 244 4.96 -26.64 -16.39
CA VAL A 244 4.84 -26.38 -17.83
C VAL A 244 3.96 -25.15 -18.07
N ASP A 245 2.84 -25.08 -17.36
CA ASP A 245 1.89 -23.98 -17.36
C ASP A 245 1.08 -24.01 -16.04
N ARG A 246 0.81 -22.83 -15.46
CA ARG A 246 0.06 -22.65 -14.20
C ARG A 246 -1.37 -23.17 -14.23
N THR A 247 -1.93 -23.45 -15.40
CA THR A 247 -3.29 -23.99 -15.55
C THR A 247 -3.35 -25.52 -15.47
N VAL A 248 -2.19 -26.18 -15.61
CA VAL A 248 -2.11 -27.64 -15.85
C VAL A 248 -1.18 -28.38 -14.90
N THR A 249 -0.18 -27.72 -14.33
CA THR A 249 0.72 -28.34 -13.35
C THR A 249 0.28 -27.97 -11.94
N ARG A 250 -0.24 -28.95 -11.18
CA ARG A 250 -0.76 -28.76 -9.83
C ARG A 250 0.14 -29.42 -8.79
N LEU A 251 0.42 -28.72 -7.70
CA LEU A 251 1.01 -29.26 -6.47
C LEU A 251 -0.04 -29.13 -5.37
N ALA A 252 -0.45 -30.28 -4.86
CA ALA A 252 -1.53 -30.38 -3.91
C ALA A 252 -1.04 -30.84 -2.55
N PHE A 253 -1.30 -30.03 -1.53
CA PHE A 253 -0.93 -30.30 -0.16
C PHE A 253 -2.11 -30.99 0.53
N ASP A 254 -1.91 -32.19 1.08
CA ASP A 254 -2.95 -32.92 1.79
C ASP A 254 -2.61 -33.08 3.28
N ASP A 255 -2.86 -32.01 4.05
CA ASP A 255 -2.64 -32.03 5.49
C ASP A 255 -3.81 -32.71 6.21
N ALA A 256 -3.65 -34.01 6.49
CA ALA A 256 -4.58 -34.74 7.34
C ALA A 256 -4.41 -34.45 8.83
N THR A 257 -3.26 -33.88 9.23
CA THR A 257 -2.77 -33.88 10.61
C THR A 257 -2.82 -32.51 11.31
N GLY A 258 -3.05 -31.43 10.59
CA GLY A 258 -2.92 -30.05 11.10
C GLY A 258 -1.46 -29.55 11.13
N ALA A 259 -0.52 -30.30 10.55
CA ALA A 259 0.87 -29.87 10.44
C ALA A 259 1.03 -28.91 9.26
N ALA A 260 1.92 -27.93 9.36
CA ALA A 260 2.14 -26.95 8.29
C ALA A 260 2.78 -27.61 7.04
N ASP A 261 1.95 -28.23 6.20
CA ASP A 261 2.34 -28.69 4.88
C ASP A 261 2.48 -27.47 3.98
N ALA A 262 3.71 -27.23 3.55
CA ALA A 262 4.10 -26.11 2.72
C ALA A 262 5.35 -26.49 1.92
N ILE A 263 5.63 -25.74 0.86
CA ILE A 263 6.99 -25.68 0.33
C ILE A 263 7.72 -24.74 1.27
N VAL A 264 8.53 -25.30 2.16
CA VAL A 264 9.34 -24.55 3.10
C VAL A 264 10.68 -24.24 2.45
N ILE A 265 10.95 -22.95 2.33
CA ILE A 265 12.23 -22.41 1.94
C ILE A 265 12.94 -21.98 3.23
N ASP A 266 13.94 -22.75 3.61
CA ASP A 266 14.70 -22.63 4.86
C ASP A 266 16.16 -22.89 4.51
N GLY A 267 16.98 -21.86 4.36
CA GLY A 267 18.40 -22.06 4.14
C GLY A 267 19.22 -21.47 5.27
N SER A 268 20.02 -22.34 5.86
CA SER A 268 20.76 -22.09 7.09
C SER A 268 22.21 -21.64 6.85
N THR A 269 22.60 -21.27 5.63
CA THR A 269 24.02 -21.00 5.30
C THR A 269 24.23 -19.69 4.53
N SER A 270 25.25 -18.93 4.94
CA SER A 270 25.52 -17.51 4.62
C SER A 270 25.94 -17.18 3.17
N THR A 271 25.70 -18.06 2.20
CA THR A 271 26.07 -17.81 0.79
C THR A 271 24.86 -17.36 -0.04
N VAL A 272 25.09 -16.63 -1.13
CA VAL A 272 24.04 -15.94 -1.91
C VAL A 272 23.65 -16.78 -3.14
N GLY A 273 22.41 -17.26 -3.21
CA GLY A 273 21.80 -17.80 -4.43
C GLY A 273 20.27 -17.82 -4.35
N GLY A 274 19.57 -17.81 -5.48
CA GLY A 274 18.13 -17.55 -5.53
C GLY A 274 17.25 -18.79 -5.63
N ILE A 275 16.03 -18.75 -5.07
CA ILE A 275 15.01 -19.78 -5.26
C ILE A 275 13.90 -19.23 -6.16
N THR A 276 13.54 -19.94 -7.22
CA THR A 276 12.51 -19.49 -8.18
C THR A 276 11.39 -20.52 -8.26
N ILE A 277 10.15 -20.14 -7.98
CA ILE A 277 8.96 -20.97 -8.14
C ILE A 277 8.05 -20.32 -9.18
N THR A 278 7.83 -21.01 -10.29
CA THR A 278 7.06 -20.44 -11.42
C THR A 278 6.12 -21.41 -12.11
N ASN A 279 5.01 -20.88 -12.63
CA ASN A 279 4.03 -21.63 -13.42
C ASN A 279 3.39 -22.83 -12.67
N LEU A 280 3.13 -22.69 -11.38
CA LEU A 280 2.52 -23.74 -10.56
C LEU A 280 1.13 -23.34 -10.06
N ASP A 281 0.22 -24.31 -10.00
CA ASP A 281 -1.04 -24.23 -9.24
C ASP A 281 -0.82 -24.93 -7.89
N LEU A 282 -0.65 -24.14 -6.84
CA LEU A 282 -0.49 -24.57 -5.45
C LEU A 282 -1.88 -24.61 -4.79
N PHE A 283 -2.39 -25.81 -4.55
CA PHE A 283 -3.76 -26.00 -4.06
C PHE A 283 -3.82 -26.88 -2.79
N PRO A 284 -4.37 -26.38 -1.67
CA PRO A 284 -4.60 -27.19 -0.47
C PRO A 284 -5.86 -28.05 -0.64
N LEU A 285 -5.74 -29.37 -0.46
CA LEU A 285 -6.86 -30.30 -0.65
C LEU A 285 -7.91 -30.21 0.46
N ARG A 286 -7.49 -29.94 1.70
CA ARG A 286 -8.37 -29.88 2.88
C ARG A 286 -8.37 -28.49 3.49
N PRO A 287 -9.47 -28.07 4.14
CA PRO A 287 -9.48 -26.83 4.91
C PRO A 287 -8.30 -26.78 5.88
N ALA A 288 -7.33 -25.93 5.57
CA ALA A 288 -6.16 -25.69 6.40
C ALA A 288 -6.64 -25.30 7.78
N LYS A 289 -6.18 -26.05 8.78
CA LYS A 289 -6.44 -25.71 10.17
C LYS A 289 -5.29 -24.82 10.63
N GLY A 290 -5.56 -23.54 10.82
CA GLY A 290 -4.69 -22.65 11.56
C GLY A 290 -4.65 -23.06 13.03
N SER A 291 -3.51 -22.86 13.67
CA SER A 291 -3.26 -23.12 15.08
C SER A 291 -2.65 -21.88 15.74
N VAL A 292 -2.89 -21.66 17.02
CA VAL A 292 -2.27 -20.55 17.76
C VAL A 292 -0.80 -20.91 17.99
N ALA A 293 0.11 -20.13 17.39
CA ALA A 293 1.55 -20.26 17.58
C ALA A 293 2.06 -19.45 18.78
N ALA A 294 1.45 -18.30 19.05
CA ALA A 294 1.72 -17.50 20.25
C ALA A 294 0.50 -16.66 20.64
N ALA A 295 0.47 -16.22 21.90
CA ALA A 295 -0.57 -15.32 22.42
C ALA A 295 0.05 -14.29 23.36
N THR A 296 -0.42 -13.04 23.27
CA THR A 296 -0.01 -11.95 24.15
C THR A 296 -1.25 -11.32 24.78
N PRO A 297 -1.31 -11.13 26.12
CA PRO A 297 -2.45 -10.49 26.75
C PRO A 297 -2.58 -9.03 26.29
N VAL A 298 -3.80 -8.63 25.88
CA VAL A 298 -4.16 -7.24 25.55
C VAL A 298 -4.84 -6.58 26.75
N ALA A 299 -5.82 -7.29 27.34
CA ALA A 299 -6.41 -6.96 28.62
C ALA A 299 -6.27 -8.18 29.52
N GLY A 300 -5.69 -8.01 30.70
CA GLY A 300 -5.44 -9.13 31.61
C GLY A 300 -6.69 -9.70 32.27
N GLY A 301 -7.83 -8.99 32.21
CA GLY A 301 -9.04 -9.34 32.95
C GLY A 301 -8.83 -9.31 34.47
N LEU A 302 -9.66 -10.04 35.23
CA LEU A 302 -9.58 -10.13 36.69
C LEU A 302 -9.82 -11.57 37.18
N GLY A 303 -9.23 -11.92 38.32
CA GLY A 303 -9.50 -13.16 39.05
C GLY A 303 -8.79 -14.41 38.51
N TYR A 304 -7.72 -14.25 37.72
CA TYR A 304 -6.88 -15.34 37.23
C TYR A 304 -5.78 -15.70 38.22
N ALA A 305 -5.37 -16.97 38.20
CA ALA A 305 -4.19 -17.48 38.88
C ALA A 305 -3.20 -18.12 37.89
N VAL A 306 -1.91 -18.19 38.27
CA VAL A 306 -0.89 -18.90 37.50
C VAL A 306 -1.28 -20.38 37.37
N ASN A 307 -1.06 -20.94 36.18
CA ASN A 307 -1.48 -22.28 35.73
C ASN A 307 -2.97 -22.47 35.41
N GLU A 308 -3.81 -21.43 35.53
CA GLU A 308 -5.15 -21.53 34.95
C GLU A 308 -5.08 -21.70 33.43
N VAL A 309 -6.03 -22.45 32.88
CA VAL A 309 -6.16 -22.64 31.45
C VAL A 309 -7.35 -21.85 30.93
N ILE A 310 -7.09 -21.04 29.92
CA ILE A 310 -8.03 -20.19 29.22
C ILE A 310 -8.38 -20.85 27.88
N THR A 311 -9.66 -21.16 27.67
CA THR A 311 -10.16 -21.56 26.35
C THR A 311 -10.62 -20.31 25.60
N LEU A 312 -10.16 -20.13 24.37
CA LEU A 312 -10.46 -18.93 23.59
C LEU A 312 -11.85 -19.02 22.95
N ALA A 313 -12.53 -17.87 22.82
CA ALA A 313 -13.80 -17.73 22.13
C ALA A 313 -13.60 -17.37 20.65
N GLY A 314 -14.62 -17.71 19.84
CA GLY A 314 -14.70 -17.36 18.43
C GLY A 314 -14.06 -18.40 17.50
N GLY A 315 -14.20 -18.14 16.19
CA GLY A 315 -13.60 -18.94 15.13
C GLY A 315 -14.39 -20.22 14.88
N THR A 316 -13.97 -20.96 13.86
CA THR A 316 -14.53 -22.28 13.57
C THR A 316 -13.41 -23.29 13.76
N CYS A 317 -13.37 -23.91 14.94
CA CYS A 317 -12.28 -24.82 15.33
C CYS A 317 -12.80 -26.22 15.61
N ALA A 318 -12.12 -27.22 15.05
CA ALA A 318 -12.33 -28.62 15.41
C ALA A 318 -11.85 -28.89 16.84
N THR A 319 -10.74 -28.25 17.22
CA THR A 319 -10.21 -28.23 18.60
C THR A 319 -9.98 -26.78 18.96
N GLN A 320 -10.62 -26.30 20.03
CA GLN A 320 -10.43 -24.91 20.47
C GLN A 320 -9.02 -24.69 21.03
N PRO A 321 -8.36 -23.55 20.74
CA PRO A 321 -7.09 -23.21 21.34
C PRO A 321 -7.22 -22.97 22.85
N ARG A 322 -6.20 -23.41 23.61
CA ARG A 322 -6.10 -23.25 25.06
C ARG A 322 -4.77 -22.60 25.42
N LEU A 323 -4.84 -21.58 26.27
CA LEU A 323 -3.68 -20.85 26.79
C LEU A 323 -3.50 -21.15 28.26
N LYS A 324 -2.27 -21.40 28.71
CA LYS A 324 -1.94 -21.54 30.12
C LYS A 324 -1.42 -20.20 30.65
N VAL A 325 -2.01 -19.69 31.72
CA VAL A 325 -1.56 -18.47 32.40
C VAL A 325 -0.20 -18.73 33.04
N THR A 326 0.81 -17.96 32.64
CA THR A 326 2.18 -18.07 33.16
C THR A 326 2.50 -17.01 34.20
N SER A 327 1.83 -15.85 34.15
CA SER A 327 1.97 -14.78 35.15
C SER A 327 0.70 -13.95 35.29
N VAL A 328 0.46 -13.45 36.51
CA VAL A 328 -0.64 -12.54 36.85
C VAL A 328 -0.13 -11.37 37.71
N ASP A 329 -0.78 -10.21 37.63
CA ASP A 329 -0.59 -9.08 38.52
C ASP A 329 -1.96 -8.62 39.06
N ALA A 330 -2.14 -8.60 40.38
CA ALA A 330 -3.43 -8.37 41.04
C ALA A 330 -4.61 -9.19 40.47
N GLY A 331 -4.34 -10.40 39.95
CA GLY A 331 -5.33 -11.28 39.33
C GLY A 331 -5.62 -10.99 37.86
N ALA A 332 -4.96 -10.00 37.24
CA ALA A 332 -4.98 -9.76 35.79
C ALA A 332 -3.85 -10.55 35.11
N VAL A 333 -4.14 -11.22 34.00
CA VAL A 333 -3.15 -11.96 33.20
C VAL A 333 -2.11 -11.02 32.62
N THR A 334 -0.85 -11.24 32.96
CA THR A 334 0.31 -10.51 32.39
C THR A 334 1.14 -11.38 31.44
N GLY A 335 0.94 -12.71 31.46
CA GLY A 335 1.65 -13.65 30.60
C GLY A 335 0.88 -14.94 30.39
N VAL A 336 1.01 -15.50 29.19
CA VAL A 336 0.44 -16.80 28.78
C VAL A 336 1.42 -17.60 27.93
N SER A 337 1.25 -18.92 27.91
CA SER A 337 1.84 -19.82 26.91
C SER A 337 0.74 -20.62 26.21
N VAL A 338 1.00 -21.10 24.99
CA VAL A 338 0.06 -21.95 24.28
C VAL A 338 0.14 -23.37 24.87
N GLU A 339 -0.96 -23.85 25.46
CA GLU A 339 -1.05 -25.23 25.97
C GLU A 339 -1.58 -26.17 24.89
N THR A 340 -2.66 -25.77 24.21
CA THR A 340 -3.21 -26.47 23.05
C THR A 340 -3.35 -25.47 21.92
N PRO A 341 -2.58 -25.61 20.82
CA PRO A 341 -2.65 -24.67 19.70
C PRO A 341 -4.04 -24.56 19.05
N GLY A 342 -4.88 -25.58 19.20
CA GLY A 342 -6.16 -25.66 18.52
C GLY A 342 -6.01 -25.96 17.02
N ALA A 343 -7.14 -26.14 16.34
CA ALA A 343 -7.18 -26.48 14.93
C ALA A 343 -8.41 -25.82 14.28
N CYS A 344 -8.20 -24.62 13.74
CA CYS A 344 -9.24 -23.69 13.31
C CYS A 344 -9.26 -23.50 11.79
N THR A 345 -10.41 -23.73 11.15
CA THR A 345 -10.60 -23.44 9.71
C THR A 345 -10.95 -21.98 9.45
N LYS A 346 -11.42 -21.27 10.48
CA LYS A 346 -11.61 -19.82 10.45
C LYS A 346 -11.00 -19.22 11.70
N ARG A 347 -10.22 -18.14 11.54
CA ARG A 347 -9.70 -17.36 12.67
C ARG A 347 -10.87 -16.92 13.56
N PRO A 348 -10.70 -16.92 14.89
CA PRO A 348 -11.57 -16.15 15.77
C PRO A 348 -11.71 -14.72 15.26
N LEU A 349 -12.91 -14.40 14.75
CA LEU A 349 -13.21 -13.06 14.24
C LEU A 349 -13.00 -12.09 15.40
N GLN A 350 -12.07 -11.16 15.21
CA GLN A 350 -11.86 -10.09 16.15
C GLN A 350 -13.13 -9.23 16.17
N SER A 351 -13.62 -8.90 17.37
CA SER A 351 -14.72 -7.95 17.51
C SER A 351 -14.27 -6.60 16.97
N ALA A 352 -14.98 -6.06 15.98
CA ALA A 352 -14.62 -4.86 15.22
C ALA A 352 -14.65 -3.53 16.02
N SER A 353 -14.66 -3.57 17.35
CA SER A 353 -14.66 -2.37 18.20
C SER A 353 -13.25 -1.80 18.32
N MET A 354 -12.92 -0.89 17.41
CA MET A 354 -11.61 -0.29 17.10
C MET A 354 -10.90 0.56 18.17
N THR A 355 -11.37 0.66 19.41
CA THR A 355 -10.73 1.54 20.41
C THR A 355 -9.48 0.94 21.06
N THR A 356 -9.25 -0.37 20.91
CA THR A 356 -8.05 -1.07 21.41
C THR A 356 -7.73 -2.24 20.48
N VAL A 357 -6.48 -2.71 20.49
CA VAL A 357 -5.95 -3.83 19.71
C VAL A 357 -7.01 -4.93 19.50
N PRO A 358 -7.24 -5.40 18.26
CA PRO A 358 -8.23 -6.43 17.97
C PRO A 358 -7.95 -7.72 18.78
N ALA A 359 -8.65 -7.89 19.91
CA ALA A 359 -8.33 -8.92 20.88
C ALA A 359 -9.40 -10.02 20.91
N ASN A 360 -8.94 -11.27 20.96
CA ASN A 360 -9.81 -12.44 21.08
C ASN A 360 -10.27 -12.60 22.52
N LEU A 361 -11.58 -12.76 22.70
CA LEU A 361 -12.21 -12.91 24.01
C LEU A 361 -11.94 -14.30 24.59
N GLN A 362 -11.77 -14.37 25.91
CA GLN A 362 -11.91 -15.61 26.64
C GLN A 362 -13.32 -16.20 26.46
N ALA A 363 -13.43 -17.51 26.20
CA ALA A 363 -14.69 -18.25 26.29
C ALA A 363 -14.92 -18.78 27.71
N SER A 364 -13.92 -19.48 28.24
CA SER A 364 -13.97 -20.10 29.57
C SER A 364 -12.57 -20.22 30.17
N THR A 365 -12.52 -20.46 31.48
CA THR A 365 -11.31 -20.73 32.26
C THR A 365 -11.52 -21.97 33.12
N THR A 366 -10.42 -22.61 33.53
CA THR A 366 -10.46 -23.64 34.60
C THR A 366 -10.62 -23.04 36.01
N GLY A 367 -10.54 -21.72 36.16
CA GLY A 367 -10.69 -20.99 37.42
C GLY A 367 -11.70 -19.84 37.34
N SER A 368 -11.58 -18.84 38.22
CA SER A 368 -12.57 -17.75 38.33
C SER A 368 -12.35 -16.57 37.38
N GLY A 369 -11.23 -16.56 36.64
CA GLY A 369 -10.82 -15.45 35.79
C GLY A 369 -11.86 -15.06 34.74
N LYS A 370 -12.09 -13.76 34.54
CA LYS A 370 -12.98 -13.22 33.51
C LYS A 370 -12.39 -12.02 32.79
N GLY A 371 -12.75 -11.88 31.52
CA GLY A 371 -12.54 -10.65 30.75
C GLY A 371 -11.13 -10.44 30.21
N ALA A 372 -10.26 -11.46 30.26
CA ALA A 372 -8.99 -11.39 29.55
C ALA A 372 -9.22 -11.45 28.04
N THR A 373 -8.44 -10.66 27.32
CA THR A 373 -8.43 -10.66 25.85
C THR A 373 -7.00 -10.80 25.34
N PHE A 374 -6.85 -11.48 24.20
CA PHE A 374 -5.54 -11.87 23.70
C PHE A 374 -5.34 -11.42 22.26
N ASP A 375 -4.14 -10.95 22.00
CA ASP A 375 -3.63 -10.85 20.65
C ASP A 375 -3.00 -12.20 20.28
N LEU A 376 -3.51 -12.84 19.23
CA LEU A 376 -3.07 -14.16 18.81
C LEU A 376 -2.20 -14.07 17.57
N ARG A 377 -1.07 -14.79 17.62
CA ARG A 377 -0.27 -15.16 16.46
C ARG A 377 -0.75 -16.53 15.98
N MET A 378 -1.57 -16.55 14.92
CA MET A 378 -2.01 -17.79 14.28
C MET A 378 -0.93 -18.29 13.31
N ARG A 379 -0.81 -19.59 13.12
CA ARG A 379 0.06 -20.20 12.11
C ARG A 379 -0.70 -21.35 11.47
N GLY A 380 -0.75 -21.36 10.15
CA GLY A 380 -1.37 -22.44 9.40
C GLY A 380 -0.50 -22.88 8.23
N PRO A 381 -0.96 -23.91 7.50
CA PRO A 381 -0.42 -24.28 6.21
C PRO A 381 -0.45 -23.08 5.25
N ALA A 382 0.70 -22.78 4.65
CA ALA A 382 0.82 -21.79 3.59
C ALA A 382 1.17 -22.49 2.29
N GLY A 383 0.71 -21.97 1.15
CA GLY A 383 1.14 -22.49 -0.17
C GLY A 383 2.66 -22.45 -0.30
N VAL A 384 3.27 -21.32 0.08
CA VAL A 384 4.72 -21.18 0.21
C VAL A 384 5.05 -20.57 1.56
N HIS A 385 6.01 -21.18 2.28
CA HIS A 385 6.45 -20.71 3.58
C HIS A 385 7.96 -20.39 3.54
N ILE A 386 8.32 -19.16 3.85
CA ILE A 386 9.69 -18.65 3.80
C ILE A 386 10.15 -18.30 5.22
N ARG A 387 11.23 -18.94 5.72
CA ARG A 387 11.73 -18.73 7.10
C ARG A 387 13.13 -18.10 7.21
N ASP A 388 14.00 -18.30 6.22
CA ASP A 388 15.39 -17.84 6.26
C ASP A 388 15.88 -17.39 4.87
N ALA A 389 16.69 -16.32 4.82
CA ALA A 389 16.73 -15.37 3.71
C ALA A 389 17.53 -15.79 2.45
N TYR A 390 16.86 -15.78 1.29
CA TYR A 390 17.46 -15.82 -0.06
C TYR A 390 16.68 -14.94 -1.05
N ILE A 391 17.24 -14.75 -2.26
CA ILE A 391 16.53 -14.15 -3.39
C ILE A 391 15.41 -15.12 -3.81
N ILE A 392 14.19 -14.93 -3.36
CA ILE A 392 13.05 -15.79 -3.70
C ILE A 392 12.22 -15.09 -4.76
N ARG A 393 11.91 -15.78 -5.86
CA ARG A 393 11.00 -15.29 -6.89
C ARG A 393 9.82 -16.24 -7.02
N LEU A 394 8.65 -15.79 -6.60
CA LEU A 394 7.37 -16.43 -6.83
C LEU A 394 6.71 -15.70 -7.99
N ALA A 395 6.67 -16.31 -9.19
CA ALA A 395 6.07 -15.66 -10.35
C ALA A 395 5.14 -16.56 -11.18
N HIS A 396 4.04 -16.00 -11.67
CA HIS A 396 3.06 -16.71 -12.51
C HIS A 396 2.44 -17.95 -11.84
N ASN A 397 2.27 -17.94 -10.52
CA ASN A 397 1.62 -19.04 -9.82
C ASN A 397 0.13 -18.77 -9.57
N PHE A 398 -0.64 -19.83 -9.45
CA PHE A 398 -1.96 -19.78 -8.84
C PHE A 398 -1.84 -20.38 -7.43
N MET A 399 -2.24 -19.63 -6.41
CA MET A 399 -2.25 -20.05 -5.02
C MET A 399 -3.68 -19.87 -4.54
N GLY A 400 -4.44 -20.95 -4.49
CA GLY A 400 -5.89 -20.82 -4.40
C GLY A 400 -6.57 -21.96 -3.68
N GLY A 401 -7.78 -21.67 -3.18
CA GLY A 401 -8.68 -22.64 -2.56
C GLY A 401 -9.10 -22.18 -1.17
N ALA A 402 -10.38 -22.34 -0.83
CA ALA A 402 -11.03 -22.00 0.45
C ALA A 402 -10.40 -22.66 1.70
N ASN A 403 -9.28 -23.34 1.47
CA ASN A 403 -8.65 -24.33 2.26
C ASN A 403 -7.18 -23.99 2.54
N GLY A 404 -6.60 -22.91 2.02
CA GLY A 404 -5.26 -22.45 2.44
C GLY A 404 -5.38 -21.57 3.68
N TRP A 405 -4.42 -21.56 4.59
CA TRP A 405 -4.44 -20.53 5.65
C TRP A 405 -3.91 -19.22 5.07
N ASP A 406 -2.68 -19.22 4.58
CA ASP A 406 -2.10 -18.10 3.83
C ASP A 406 -1.64 -18.55 2.43
N GLY A 407 -1.62 -17.65 1.44
CA GLY A 407 -1.10 -17.95 0.11
C GLY A 407 0.44 -18.03 0.14
N VAL A 408 1.06 -16.91 0.48
CA VAL A 408 2.49 -16.80 0.76
C VAL A 408 2.68 -16.34 2.19
N PHE A 409 3.51 -17.04 2.95
CA PHE A 409 3.80 -16.67 4.33
C PHE A 409 5.31 -16.53 4.56
N ILE A 410 5.73 -15.35 4.99
CA ILE A 410 7.12 -14.99 5.26
C ILE A 410 7.21 -14.70 6.76
N GLU A 411 7.97 -15.49 7.51
CA GLU A 411 8.21 -15.23 8.93
C GLU A 411 9.69 -15.33 9.25
N GLN A 412 10.19 -14.48 10.15
CA GLN A 412 11.58 -14.55 10.65
C GLN A 412 12.72 -14.41 9.61
N ALA A 413 12.41 -14.20 8.33
CA ALA A 413 13.39 -14.02 7.26
C ALA A 413 14.28 -12.79 7.52
N GLN A 414 15.51 -13.03 8.01
CA GLN A 414 16.49 -11.97 8.23
C GLN A 414 17.09 -11.48 6.91
N THR A 415 16.53 -10.43 6.32
CA THR A 415 17.06 -9.85 5.08
C THR A 415 18.03 -8.71 5.43
N THR A 416 19.31 -9.02 5.55
CA THR A 416 20.35 -7.99 5.74
C THR A 416 20.80 -7.30 4.45
N SER A 417 20.23 -7.64 3.28
CA SER A 417 20.56 -7.00 2.00
C SER A 417 19.31 -6.72 1.16
N THR A 418 19.36 -5.60 0.42
CA THR A 418 18.25 -5.05 -0.37
C THR A 418 17.75 -5.99 -1.47
N GLY A 419 16.42 -6.11 -1.59
CA GLY A 419 15.67 -6.79 -2.67
C GLY A 419 15.73 -8.33 -2.71
N LYS A 420 15.21 -9.03 -1.69
CA LYS A 420 15.31 -10.52 -1.62
C LYS A 420 14.03 -11.28 -1.97
N ILE A 421 12.82 -10.82 -1.66
CA ILE A 421 11.62 -11.64 -1.91
C ILE A 421 10.73 -10.96 -2.94
N TYR A 422 10.58 -11.57 -4.11
CA TYR A 422 9.78 -11.08 -5.24
C TYR A 422 8.54 -11.95 -5.39
N ILE A 423 7.37 -11.32 -5.29
CA ILE A 423 6.07 -11.95 -5.51
C ILE A 423 5.44 -11.17 -6.66
N SER A 424 5.41 -11.74 -7.87
CA SER A 424 4.88 -11.07 -9.07
C SER A 424 3.96 -11.93 -9.91
N ASP A 425 2.99 -11.34 -10.61
CA ASP A 425 2.17 -12.05 -11.59
C ASP A 425 1.39 -13.28 -11.03
N ASN A 426 1.14 -13.33 -9.72
CA ASN A 426 0.46 -14.45 -9.07
C ASN A 426 -1.04 -14.19 -8.94
N ILE A 427 -1.84 -15.26 -8.97
CA ILE A 427 -3.25 -15.23 -8.58
C ILE A 427 -3.34 -15.86 -7.19
N ILE A 428 -3.66 -15.09 -6.16
CA ILE A 428 -3.79 -15.54 -4.78
C ILE A 428 -5.25 -15.38 -4.36
N GLN A 429 -5.99 -16.47 -4.17
CA GLN A 429 -7.43 -16.36 -3.97
C GLN A 429 -8.06 -17.32 -2.95
N ASN A 430 -9.06 -16.84 -2.23
CA ASN A 430 -9.86 -17.63 -1.29
C ASN A 430 -9.03 -18.20 -0.11
N MET A 431 -7.98 -17.50 0.31
CA MET A 431 -7.21 -17.93 1.50
C MET A 431 -8.06 -17.79 2.76
N GLY A 432 -7.92 -18.69 3.73
CA GLY A 432 -8.66 -18.68 5.00
C GLY A 432 -8.23 -17.56 5.95
N ASN A 433 -7.03 -17.01 5.76
CA ASN A 433 -6.45 -15.90 6.50
C ASN A 433 -5.89 -14.83 5.54
N ASN A 434 -4.62 -14.84 5.14
CA ASN A 434 -4.05 -13.80 4.28
C ASN A 434 -3.73 -14.26 2.86
N GLY A 435 -3.75 -13.34 1.89
CA GLY A 435 -3.12 -13.58 0.60
C GLY A 435 -1.60 -13.70 0.75
N VAL A 436 -0.97 -12.65 1.25
CA VAL A 436 0.47 -12.58 1.57
C VAL A 436 0.64 -12.14 3.02
N GLY A 437 1.22 -12.97 3.88
CA GLY A 437 1.57 -12.63 5.26
C GLY A 437 3.07 -12.40 5.44
N ILE A 438 3.46 -11.27 6.01
CA ILE A 438 4.86 -10.84 6.23
C ILE A 438 5.06 -10.53 7.71
N TRP A 439 5.63 -11.46 8.47
CA TRP A 439 5.63 -11.42 9.93
C TRP A 439 7.05 -11.32 10.50
N GLY A 440 7.39 -10.12 10.97
CA GLY A 440 8.58 -9.84 11.75
C GLY A 440 8.48 -10.30 13.20
N PRO A 441 9.61 -10.40 13.92
CA PRO A 441 9.58 -10.60 15.36
C PRO A 441 9.07 -9.35 16.08
N ASN A 442 8.33 -9.52 17.18
CA ASN A 442 7.74 -8.40 17.91
C ASN A 442 8.72 -7.71 18.88
N ASN A 443 9.78 -8.40 19.31
CA ASN A 443 10.62 -8.00 20.45
C ASN A 443 12.11 -7.89 20.14
N GLU A 444 12.53 -7.99 18.89
CA GLU A 444 13.95 -7.98 18.50
C GLU A 444 14.22 -6.88 17.47
N PRO A 445 14.64 -5.68 17.90
CA PRO A 445 14.88 -4.55 16.99
C PRO A 445 15.92 -4.85 15.90
N ALA A 446 16.88 -5.73 16.22
CA ALA A 446 17.95 -6.14 15.31
C ALA A 446 17.47 -7.07 14.20
N HIS A 447 16.31 -7.71 14.36
CA HIS A 447 15.76 -8.67 13.41
C HIS A 447 14.46 -8.10 12.85
N PHE A 448 14.43 -7.84 11.55
CA PHE A 448 13.22 -7.43 10.85
C PHE A 448 13.08 -8.23 9.56
N VAL A 449 11.84 -8.46 9.14
CA VAL A 449 11.57 -8.96 7.79
C VAL A 449 11.60 -7.75 6.87
N GLY A 450 12.62 -7.72 6.01
CA GLY A 450 12.95 -6.64 5.11
C GLY A 450 12.73 -6.99 3.64
N ASP A 451 12.74 -5.98 2.77
CA ASP A 451 13.04 -6.16 1.34
C ASP A 451 12.13 -7.15 0.59
N VAL A 452 10.85 -7.12 0.94
CA VAL A 452 9.81 -7.90 0.27
C VAL A 452 9.16 -7.01 -0.79
N LEU A 453 9.20 -7.45 -2.03
CA LEU A 453 8.59 -6.79 -3.18
C LEU A 453 7.40 -7.63 -3.67
N VAL A 454 6.20 -7.21 -3.29
CA VAL A 454 4.92 -7.68 -3.84
C VAL A 454 4.57 -6.78 -5.02
N ASP A 455 4.99 -7.16 -6.21
CA ASP A 455 5.08 -6.27 -7.37
C ASP A 455 4.32 -6.81 -8.56
N SER A 456 3.66 -5.89 -9.28
CA SER A 456 3.10 -6.00 -10.62
C SER A 456 2.22 -7.23 -10.86
N ARG A 457 0.94 -6.96 -11.12
CA ARG A 457 -0.04 -7.92 -11.64
C ARG A 457 -0.27 -9.14 -10.73
N ASN A 458 -0.05 -9.01 -9.42
CA ASN A 458 -0.66 -9.97 -8.50
C ASN A 458 -2.15 -9.66 -8.36
N TYR A 459 -2.95 -10.71 -8.37
CA TYR A 459 -4.40 -10.67 -8.19
C TYR A 459 -4.73 -11.34 -6.85
N ILE A 460 -4.88 -10.53 -5.80
CA ILE A 460 -5.00 -11.01 -4.42
C ILE A 460 -6.43 -10.79 -3.91
N GLN A 461 -7.20 -11.87 -3.78
CA GLN A 461 -8.64 -11.75 -3.51
C GLN A 461 -9.23 -12.75 -2.53
N HIS A 462 -10.34 -12.35 -1.91
CA HIS A 462 -11.18 -13.20 -1.04
C HIS A 462 -10.40 -13.92 0.08
N ALA A 463 -9.31 -13.33 0.57
CA ALA A 463 -8.65 -13.79 1.78
C ALA A 463 -9.59 -13.58 2.98
N GLY A 464 -9.57 -14.47 3.98
CA GLY A 464 -10.44 -14.41 5.16
C GLY A 464 -10.08 -13.29 6.14
N HIS A 465 -8.94 -12.61 5.93
CA HIS A 465 -8.41 -11.55 6.76
C HIS A 465 -7.87 -10.38 5.94
N ALA A 466 -6.65 -10.46 5.39
CA ALA A 466 -6.05 -9.40 4.59
C ALA A 466 -5.54 -9.89 3.23
N GLY A 467 -5.59 -9.05 2.20
CA GLY A 467 -4.88 -9.32 0.95
C GLY A 467 -3.37 -9.40 1.21
N VAL A 468 -2.80 -8.35 1.78
CA VAL A 468 -1.42 -8.31 2.28
C VAL A 468 -1.41 -7.93 3.76
N GLU A 469 -0.84 -8.77 4.62
CA GLU A 469 -0.60 -8.45 6.02
C GLU A 469 0.90 -8.28 6.27
N ALA A 470 1.28 -7.17 6.91
CA ALA A 470 2.63 -6.93 7.39
C ALA A 470 2.59 -6.65 8.90
N ARG A 471 3.22 -7.53 9.69
CA ARG A 471 3.06 -7.55 11.14
C ARG A 471 4.38 -7.65 11.90
N GLY A 472 4.49 -6.96 13.03
CA GLY A 472 5.69 -6.96 13.89
C GLY A 472 6.79 -6.03 13.35
N ASN A 473 8.06 -6.37 13.60
CA ASN A 473 9.19 -5.61 13.09
C ASN A 473 9.43 -5.89 11.59
N VAL A 474 8.81 -5.09 10.72
CA VAL A 474 8.90 -5.20 9.25
C VAL A 474 9.36 -3.88 8.64
N GLY A 475 10.23 -3.96 7.64
CA GLY A 475 10.78 -2.79 6.92
C GLY A 475 10.99 -3.08 5.45
N GLY A 476 11.19 -2.08 4.59
CA GLY A 476 11.47 -2.30 3.16
C GLY A 476 10.46 -3.21 2.44
N VAL A 477 9.18 -3.20 2.84
CA VAL A 477 8.12 -3.94 2.16
C VAL A 477 7.48 -3.02 1.13
N PHE A 478 7.48 -3.46 -0.12
CA PHE A 478 7.00 -2.73 -1.29
C PHE A 478 5.82 -3.48 -1.88
N VAL A 479 4.64 -2.87 -1.88
CA VAL A 479 3.43 -3.38 -2.53
C VAL A 479 3.13 -2.46 -3.72
N PHE A 480 3.42 -2.91 -4.93
CA PHE A 480 3.37 -2.09 -6.15
C PHE A 480 2.52 -2.72 -7.26
N ASP A 481 1.64 -1.94 -7.90
CA ASP A 481 0.93 -2.32 -9.13
C ASP A 481 0.17 -3.67 -9.03
N ASN A 482 -0.51 -3.88 -7.90
CA ASN A 482 -1.33 -5.08 -7.65
C ASN A 482 -2.83 -4.75 -7.70
N GLU A 483 -3.64 -5.77 -7.99
CA GLU A 483 -5.09 -5.74 -7.83
C GLU A 483 -5.46 -6.55 -6.58
N ILE A 484 -5.91 -5.85 -5.53
CA ILE A 484 -6.18 -6.43 -4.21
C ILE A 484 -7.65 -6.15 -3.86
N TYR A 485 -8.50 -7.17 -3.88
CA TYR A 485 -9.93 -6.94 -3.68
C TYR A 485 -10.72 -8.07 -3.02
N GLY A 486 -11.91 -7.74 -2.53
CA GLY A 486 -12.81 -8.73 -1.90
C GLY A 486 -12.25 -9.36 -0.63
N ASN A 487 -11.20 -8.78 -0.06
CA ASN A 487 -10.62 -9.15 1.23
C ASN A 487 -11.28 -8.29 2.33
N PRO A 488 -11.45 -8.76 3.58
CA PRO A 488 -11.89 -7.92 4.69
C PRO A 488 -11.00 -6.68 4.84
N TRP A 489 -9.69 -6.85 4.69
CA TRP A 489 -8.71 -5.77 4.57
C TRP A 489 -7.89 -5.94 3.29
N GLY A 490 -7.69 -4.87 2.52
CA GLY A 490 -6.80 -4.95 1.35
C GLY A 490 -5.36 -5.15 1.82
N ILE A 491 -4.87 -4.19 2.61
CA ILE A 491 -3.55 -4.20 3.23
C ILE A 491 -3.70 -3.93 4.74
N PHE A 492 -3.15 -4.81 5.57
CA PHE A 492 -3.17 -4.67 7.01
C PHE A 492 -1.73 -4.55 7.54
N TRP A 493 -1.43 -3.44 8.20
CA TRP A 493 -0.13 -3.16 8.77
C TRP A 493 -0.24 -2.99 10.29
N ASP A 494 0.39 -3.88 11.04
CA ASP A 494 0.31 -3.88 12.50
C ASP A 494 1.68 -4.09 13.14
N GLY A 495 2.25 -3.01 13.67
CA GLY A 495 3.50 -3.11 14.41
C GLY A 495 4.48 -1.98 14.15
N ILE A 496 5.57 -2.01 14.93
CA ILE A 496 6.65 -1.03 14.86
C ILE A 496 7.45 -1.29 13.58
N VAL A 497 7.28 -0.42 12.60
CA VAL A 497 8.14 -0.39 11.41
C VAL A 497 9.53 0.09 11.83
N ALA A 498 10.51 -0.81 11.88
CA ALA A 498 11.89 -0.37 11.89
C ALA A 498 12.23 0.21 10.51
N ASN A 499 12.43 1.52 10.47
CA ASN A 499 13.07 2.24 9.36
C ASN A 499 12.30 2.34 8.02
N GLY A 500 11.30 3.24 7.97
CA GLY A 500 11.17 4.29 6.95
C GLY A 500 11.08 3.96 5.45
N SER A 501 11.00 2.69 5.03
CA SER A 501 11.13 2.31 3.61
C SER A 501 9.94 1.54 3.03
N ASN A 502 8.84 1.44 3.76
CA ASN A 502 7.66 0.72 3.29
C ASN A 502 6.90 1.55 2.26
N LYS A 503 6.51 0.93 1.14
CA LYS A 503 5.80 1.61 0.05
C LYS A 503 4.57 0.83 -0.37
N ILE A 504 3.46 1.53 -0.53
CA ILE A 504 2.21 1.03 -1.08
C ILE A 504 1.92 1.92 -2.29
N ARG A 505 2.12 1.43 -3.51
CA ARG A 505 2.11 2.31 -4.68
C ARG A 505 1.36 1.75 -5.87
N ALA A 506 0.60 2.61 -6.54
CA ALA A 506 -0.08 2.27 -7.79
C ALA A 506 -0.95 1.00 -7.71
N ASN A 507 -1.45 0.63 -6.52
CA ASN A 507 -2.32 -0.53 -6.38
C ASN A 507 -3.77 -0.13 -6.63
N ASP A 508 -4.53 -1.06 -7.21
CA ASP A 508 -5.99 -1.03 -7.18
C ASP A 508 -6.47 -1.81 -5.96
N ILE A 509 -6.98 -1.09 -4.96
CA ILE A 509 -7.40 -1.67 -3.69
C ILE A 509 -8.91 -1.46 -3.56
N ASP A 510 -9.67 -2.50 -3.88
CA ASP A 510 -11.13 -2.46 -3.92
C ASP A 510 -11.77 -3.35 -2.84
N SER A 511 -12.88 -2.88 -2.28
CA SER A 511 -13.79 -3.67 -1.46
C SER A 511 -14.71 -4.62 -2.26
N ASN A 512 -14.78 -4.48 -3.58
CA ASN A 512 -15.73 -5.19 -4.43
C ASN A 512 -15.06 -5.86 -5.66
N HIS A 513 -15.75 -6.84 -6.27
CA HIS A 513 -15.25 -7.67 -7.38
C HIS A 513 -15.27 -6.96 -8.76
N LEU A 514 -15.66 -5.69 -8.83
CA LEU A 514 -15.78 -4.97 -10.11
C LEU A 514 -14.46 -4.28 -10.46
N GLY A 515 -13.40 -5.06 -10.61
CA GLY A 515 -12.11 -4.61 -11.15
C GLY A 515 -12.32 -3.93 -12.50
N THR A 516 -12.17 -2.61 -12.55
CA THR A 516 -12.00 -1.89 -13.81
C THR A 516 -10.52 -1.84 -14.13
N PHE A 517 -10.10 -2.68 -15.08
CA PHE A 517 -8.84 -2.50 -15.81
C PHE A 517 -8.71 -1.05 -16.28
N LEU A 518 -7.80 -0.29 -15.67
CA LEU A 518 -7.40 1.03 -16.17
C LEU A 518 -6.62 0.87 -17.48
N LYS A 519 -7.36 0.78 -18.59
CA LYS A 519 -6.99 1.31 -19.90
C LYS A 519 -8.25 1.62 -20.72
N ASN A 520 -8.69 2.87 -20.59
CA ASN A 520 -9.66 3.60 -21.43
C ASN A 520 -11.15 3.19 -21.30
N TYR A 521 -11.93 4.08 -20.68
CA TYR A 521 -13.36 4.38 -20.93
C TYR A 521 -14.20 3.36 -21.75
N HIS A 522 -15.21 2.74 -21.11
CA HIS A 522 -16.62 3.06 -21.41
C HIS A 522 -17.55 2.58 -20.29
N ALA A 523 -18.50 3.46 -19.92
CA ALA A 523 -19.49 3.26 -18.87
C ALA A 523 -20.71 2.52 -19.41
N SER A 524 -20.93 1.28 -18.98
CA SER A 524 -22.24 0.68 -18.73
C SER A 524 -22.05 -0.79 -18.36
N HIS A 525 -22.00 -1.10 -17.07
CA HIS A 525 -22.56 -2.31 -16.44
C HIS A 525 -22.11 -2.35 -14.97
N LEU A 526 -23.02 -1.99 -14.07
CA LEU A 526 -22.83 -1.97 -12.62
C LEU A 526 -23.98 -2.75 -11.97
N GLN A 527 -23.78 -4.00 -11.56
CA GLN A 527 -24.58 -4.59 -10.46
C GLN A 527 -23.80 -5.66 -9.66
N GLN A 528 -23.63 -5.31 -8.37
CA GLN A 528 -23.72 -6.13 -7.14
C GLN A 528 -22.74 -7.30 -6.91
N ASN A 529 -21.84 -7.09 -5.94
CA ASN A 529 -21.61 -8.03 -4.82
C ASN A 529 -21.07 -7.25 -3.60
N TRP A 530 -21.57 -7.59 -2.41
CA TRP A 530 -21.35 -6.91 -1.13
C TRP A 530 -20.62 -7.84 -0.15
N PHE A 531 -20.14 -7.28 0.98
CA PHE A 531 -19.62 -7.95 2.19
C PHE A 531 -18.09 -8.02 2.38
N ALA A 532 -17.46 -6.88 2.63
CA ALA A 532 -16.27 -6.80 3.49
C ALA A 532 -16.47 -5.64 4.48
N SER A 533 -16.36 -5.92 5.79
CA SER A 533 -16.62 -4.94 6.87
C SER A 533 -15.36 -4.19 7.33
N GLY A 534 -14.25 -4.30 6.60
CA GLY A 534 -12.97 -3.72 6.97
C GLY A 534 -12.47 -2.71 5.94
N GLY A 535 -11.57 -1.83 6.38
CA GLY A 535 -10.96 -0.82 5.51
C GLY A 535 -9.96 -1.45 4.52
N PRO A 536 -9.84 -0.95 3.27
CA PRO A 536 -8.85 -1.38 2.29
C PRO A 536 -7.41 -1.22 2.76
N VAL A 537 -7.07 -0.23 3.59
CA VAL A 537 -5.75 -0.16 4.23
C VAL A 537 -5.88 0.20 5.70
N ILE A 538 -5.26 -0.60 6.56
CA ILE A 538 -5.16 -0.33 8.01
C ILE A 538 -3.69 -0.25 8.38
N CYS A 539 -3.34 0.75 9.19
CA CYS A 539 -2.02 0.93 9.75
C CYS A 539 -2.12 1.29 11.24
N THR A 540 -1.67 0.39 12.10
CA THR A 540 -1.56 0.55 13.55
C THR A 540 -0.10 0.62 13.98
N LEU A 541 0.28 1.72 14.65
CA LEU A 541 1.63 2.01 15.12
C LEU A 541 2.73 2.01 14.05
N CYS A 542 2.38 2.09 12.76
CA CYS A 542 3.38 2.10 11.71
C CYS A 542 4.05 3.46 11.56
N ALA A 543 5.26 3.43 11.00
CA ALA A 543 6.08 4.61 10.79
C ALA A 543 6.71 4.63 9.39
N GLY A 544 6.72 5.79 8.73
CA GLY A 544 7.46 6.00 7.49
C GLY A 544 6.91 5.20 6.30
N ILE A 545 5.59 5.25 6.10
CA ILE A 545 4.91 4.61 4.96
C ILE A 545 4.70 5.63 3.84
N VAL A 546 5.03 5.21 2.62
CA VAL A 546 4.78 5.97 1.40
C VAL A 546 3.69 5.27 0.56
N ALA A 547 2.49 5.83 0.55
CA ALA A 547 1.28 5.30 -0.05
C ALA A 547 0.83 6.06 -1.33
N ASP A 548 1.67 6.09 -2.38
CA ASP A 548 1.44 6.97 -3.55
C ASP A 548 0.64 6.32 -4.69
N GLY A 549 -0.24 7.08 -5.35
CA GLY A 549 -0.88 6.70 -6.62
C GLY A 549 -1.85 5.53 -6.52
N ASN A 550 -2.33 5.19 -5.32
CA ASN A 550 -3.24 4.07 -5.15
C ASN A 550 -4.67 4.47 -5.54
N ALA A 551 -5.41 3.55 -6.14
CA ALA A 551 -6.85 3.68 -6.32
C ALA A 551 -7.54 2.96 -5.15
N PHE A 552 -8.24 3.73 -4.33
CA PHE A 552 -9.10 3.22 -3.28
C PHE A 552 -10.54 3.30 -3.77
N VAL A 553 -11.11 2.16 -4.11
CA VAL A 553 -12.50 2.07 -4.60
C VAL A 553 -13.36 1.40 -3.54
N GLY A 554 -14.45 2.06 -3.18
CA GLY A 554 -15.35 1.56 -2.15
C GLY A 554 -16.76 1.95 -2.51
N LYS A 555 -17.69 0.99 -2.53
CA LYS A 555 -19.11 1.30 -2.52
C LYS A 555 -19.59 1.20 -1.10
N GLY A 556 -19.46 2.31 -0.35
CA GLY A 556 -20.15 2.40 0.92
C GLY A 556 -21.63 2.15 0.69
N THR A 557 -22.20 1.09 1.27
CA THR A 557 -23.65 1.06 1.47
C THR A 557 -23.98 2.35 2.23
N PRO A 558 -24.90 3.20 1.73
CA PRO A 558 -25.29 4.40 2.45
C PRO A 558 -25.63 4.04 3.90
N GLY A 559 -24.85 4.56 4.86
CA GLY A 559 -25.00 4.25 6.30
C GLY A 559 -23.90 3.37 6.93
N SER A 560 -23.03 2.72 6.16
CA SER A 560 -21.83 2.07 6.70
C SER A 560 -20.63 3.00 6.55
N ALA A 561 -20.23 3.65 7.65
CA ALA A 561 -19.06 4.54 7.72
C ALA A 561 -17.74 3.74 7.63
N MET A 562 -17.50 3.08 6.50
CA MET A 562 -16.24 2.38 6.27
C MET A 562 -15.26 3.34 5.62
N SER A 563 -14.35 3.87 6.44
CA SER A 563 -13.21 4.66 5.96
C SER A 563 -12.25 3.74 5.19
N GLN A 564 -11.64 4.28 4.12
CA GLN A 564 -10.78 3.45 3.27
C GLN A 564 -9.39 3.22 3.87
N LEU A 565 -8.86 4.27 4.48
CA LEU A 565 -7.54 4.27 5.07
C LEU A 565 -7.65 4.56 6.56
N TRP A 566 -7.22 3.62 7.40
CA TRP A 566 -7.21 3.76 8.86
C TRP A 566 -5.79 3.92 9.38
N LEU A 567 -5.49 5.08 9.97
CA LEU A 567 -4.16 5.44 10.49
C LEU A 567 -4.23 5.65 12.00
N ASN A 568 -3.89 4.65 12.79
CA ASN A 568 -3.92 4.72 14.25
C ASN A 568 -2.52 4.70 14.88
N GLY A 569 -2.16 5.78 15.57
CA GLY A 569 -0.81 5.95 16.16
C GLY A 569 0.30 5.99 15.10
N VAL A 570 -0.03 6.45 13.89
CA VAL A 570 0.87 6.45 12.73
C VAL A 570 1.80 7.64 12.80
N SER A 571 3.06 7.44 12.41
CA SER A 571 4.00 8.54 12.24
C SER A 571 4.60 8.55 10.84
N ASN A 572 4.71 9.72 10.21
CA ASN A 572 5.32 9.86 8.88
C ASN A 572 4.58 9.03 7.79
N TRP A 573 3.29 9.30 7.62
CA TRP A 573 2.52 8.78 6.49
C TRP A 573 2.58 9.76 5.32
N ASN A 574 2.87 9.28 4.11
CA ASN A 574 2.82 10.09 2.91
C ASN A 574 2.00 9.39 1.82
N GLY A 575 0.78 9.85 1.56
CA GLY A 575 -0.06 9.36 0.46
C GLY A 575 -0.26 10.42 -0.61
N ALA A 576 0.59 10.42 -1.65
CA ALA A 576 0.44 11.36 -2.76
C ALA A 576 -0.34 10.75 -3.94
N GLY A 577 -1.09 11.56 -4.70
CA GLY A 577 -1.66 11.12 -5.99
C GLY A 577 -2.70 10.01 -5.90
N SER A 578 -3.23 9.69 -4.71
CA SER A 578 -4.17 8.59 -4.55
C SER A 578 -5.58 9.02 -4.96
N MET A 579 -6.34 8.12 -5.56
CA MET A 579 -7.73 8.35 -5.92
C MET A 579 -8.62 7.67 -4.90
N PHE A 580 -9.51 8.42 -4.27
CA PHE A 580 -10.52 7.90 -3.35
C PHE A 580 -11.88 8.07 -3.99
N ASN A 581 -12.47 6.97 -4.48
CA ASN A 581 -13.69 7.01 -5.26
C ASN A 581 -14.84 6.27 -4.55
N GLY A 582 -15.98 6.94 -4.42
CA GLY A 582 -17.22 6.35 -3.88
C GLY A 582 -17.32 6.26 -2.35
N VAL A 583 -16.44 6.97 -1.61
CA VAL A 583 -16.31 6.79 -0.16
C VAL A 583 -16.55 8.02 0.69
N VAL A 584 -17.30 7.82 1.77
CA VAL A 584 -17.87 8.90 2.59
C VAL A 584 -16.81 9.56 3.50
N ALA A 585 -15.82 8.81 3.96
CA ALA A 585 -14.71 9.32 4.76
C ALA A 585 -13.44 8.57 4.38
N PRO A 586 -12.72 8.95 3.32
CA PRO A 586 -11.64 8.12 2.79
C PRO A 586 -10.53 7.85 3.78
N VAL A 587 -10.23 8.81 4.66
CA VAL A 587 -9.16 8.70 5.64
C VAL A 587 -9.70 8.86 7.06
N GLN A 588 -9.42 7.89 7.92
CA GLN A 588 -9.61 7.99 9.37
C GLN A 588 -8.26 7.96 10.07
N ILE A 589 -8.04 8.95 10.92
CA ILE A 589 -6.79 9.14 11.63
C ILE A 589 -7.09 9.11 13.12
N GLY A 590 -6.50 8.17 13.84
CA GLY A 590 -6.66 8.06 15.28
C GLY A 590 -5.37 7.95 16.07
N SER A 591 -5.48 8.02 17.38
CA SER A 591 -4.41 7.61 18.30
C SER A 591 -4.48 6.10 18.54
N TYR A 592 -3.34 5.46 18.79
CA TYR A 592 -3.28 4.08 19.28
C TYR A 592 -2.84 4.08 20.74
N GLY A 593 -3.77 3.84 21.65
CA GLY A 593 -3.53 4.05 23.08
C GLY A 593 -3.09 5.49 23.35
N ALA A 594 -1.94 5.68 24.01
CA ALA A 594 -1.35 6.99 24.28
C ALA A 594 -0.52 7.56 23.11
N THR A 595 -0.38 6.83 21.99
CA THR A 595 0.45 7.23 20.86
C THR A 595 -0.40 7.98 19.82
N PRO A 596 -0.26 9.32 19.68
CA PRO A 596 -1.02 10.07 18.67
C PRO A 596 -0.48 9.81 17.27
N SER A 597 -1.38 9.87 16.28
CA SER A 597 -0.95 9.97 14.89
C SER A 597 -0.33 11.33 14.61
N ARG A 598 0.74 11.37 13.80
CA ARG A 598 1.51 12.57 13.52
C ARG A 598 2.18 12.52 12.15
N PHE A 599 2.40 13.68 11.55
CA PHE A 599 3.10 13.81 10.27
C PHE A 599 2.43 12.99 9.16
N LEU A 600 1.20 13.38 8.83
CA LEU A 600 0.39 12.70 7.82
C LEU A 600 0.21 13.64 6.64
N ASN A 601 0.57 13.16 5.46
CA ASN A 601 0.52 13.94 4.24
C ASN A 601 -0.37 13.27 3.19
N PHE A 602 -1.33 14.02 2.65
CA PHE A 602 -2.24 13.58 1.59
C PHE A 602 -2.26 14.59 0.46
N THR A 603 -1.38 14.48 -0.52
CA THR A 603 -1.17 15.56 -1.52
C THR A 603 -1.47 15.12 -2.94
N GLY A 604 -2.14 15.96 -3.74
CA GLY A 604 -2.50 15.64 -5.11
C GLY A 604 -3.44 14.43 -5.22
N SER A 605 -4.05 14.05 -4.09
CA SER A 605 -5.04 12.99 -4.08
C SER A 605 -6.35 13.54 -4.63
N THR A 606 -7.15 12.69 -5.24
CA THR A 606 -8.51 13.06 -5.67
C THR A 606 -9.50 12.36 -4.77
N HIS A 607 -10.56 13.07 -4.41
CA HIS A 607 -11.72 12.49 -3.72
C HIS A 607 -12.91 12.71 -4.63
N ALA A 608 -13.44 11.63 -5.19
CA ALA A 608 -14.45 11.71 -6.24
C ALA A 608 -15.70 10.88 -5.89
N ASN A 609 -16.84 11.31 -6.41
CA ASN A 609 -18.16 10.69 -6.28
C ASN A 609 -18.52 10.37 -4.82
N ALA A 610 -18.18 11.28 -3.91
CA ALA A 610 -18.24 11.02 -2.48
C ALA A 610 -18.89 12.15 -1.70
N SER A 611 -19.62 11.77 -0.66
CA SER A 611 -20.18 12.71 0.32
C SER A 611 -19.36 12.66 1.61
N GLY A 612 -18.73 13.75 2.05
CA GLY A 612 -18.10 13.83 3.38
C GLY A 612 -16.68 14.41 3.38
N ALA A 613 -16.08 14.51 4.58
CA ALA A 613 -14.74 15.06 4.73
C ALA A 613 -13.69 14.07 4.26
N PHE A 614 -12.65 14.55 3.59
CA PHE A 614 -11.58 13.67 3.13
C PHE A 614 -10.90 12.94 4.31
N ALA A 615 -10.56 13.67 5.38
CA ALA A 615 -9.95 13.09 6.57
C ALA A 615 -10.78 13.33 7.84
N THR A 616 -10.99 12.30 8.65
CA THR A 616 -11.61 12.36 9.98
C THR A 616 -10.57 12.08 11.06
N LEU A 617 -10.40 13.01 12.01
CA LEU A 617 -9.47 12.88 13.15
C LEU A 617 -10.21 12.37 14.41
N SER A 618 -9.74 11.31 15.07
CA SER A 618 -10.29 10.74 16.33
C SER A 618 -9.24 10.56 17.43
N GLY A 619 -9.40 11.23 18.58
CA GLY A 619 -8.48 11.12 19.73
C GLY A 619 -7.62 12.38 19.97
N SER A 620 -6.86 12.39 21.08
CA SER A 620 -6.12 13.58 21.51
C SER A 620 -4.90 13.87 20.61
N SER A 621 -4.85 15.13 20.12
CA SER A 621 -3.75 15.82 19.41
C SER A 621 -3.08 15.04 18.27
N THR A 622 -3.78 14.85 17.14
CA THR A 622 -3.08 14.64 15.87
C THR A 622 -2.21 15.86 15.60
N THR A 623 -0.92 15.66 15.37
CA THR A 623 0.04 16.75 15.12
C THR A 623 0.57 16.68 13.69
N GLY A 624 0.42 17.75 12.92
CA GLY A 624 0.97 17.82 11.57
C GLY A 624 0.21 16.95 10.56
N LEU A 625 -1.05 17.30 10.32
CA LEU A 625 -1.85 16.76 9.23
C LEU A 625 -1.84 17.77 8.07
N THR A 626 -1.35 17.33 6.93
CA THR A 626 -1.42 18.04 5.66
C THR A 626 -2.38 17.33 4.72
N VAL A 627 -3.42 18.03 4.28
CA VAL A 627 -4.36 17.53 3.27
C VAL A 627 -4.41 18.48 2.10
N GLY A 628 -3.91 18.01 0.97
CA GLY A 628 -4.14 18.62 -0.32
C GLY A 628 -4.79 17.70 -1.33
N VAL A 629 -6.12 17.81 -1.38
CA VAL A 629 -6.99 16.89 -2.11
C VAL A 629 -7.88 17.69 -3.03
N GLN A 630 -7.96 17.25 -4.28
CA GLN A 630 -8.96 17.69 -5.24
C GLN A 630 -10.22 16.83 -5.05
N MET A 631 -11.15 17.33 -4.26
CA MET A 631 -12.47 16.77 -3.93
C MET A 631 -13.59 17.20 -4.93
N ASP A 632 -13.97 16.46 -5.96
CA ASP A 632 -14.97 16.94 -6.96
C ASP A 632 -16.16 17.76 -6.40
N ASP A 633 -16.78 18.67 -7.18
CA ASP A 633 -17.69 19.75 -6.71
C ASP A 633 -18.84 19.34 -5.74
N ALA A 634 -19.04 18.05 -5.46
CA ALA A 634 -19.94 17.47 -4.47
C ALA A 634 -19.31 17.09 -3.09
N ALA A 635 -18.01 17.24 -2.88
CA ALA A 635 -17.30 16.73 -1.69
C ALA A 635 -17.28 17.71 -0.49
N GLY A 636 -17.17 17.15 0.73
CA GLY A 636 -17.15 17.91 2.00
C GLY A 636 -15.81 18.61 2.28
N PRO A 637 -15.59 19.24 3.46
CA PRO A 637 -14.32 19.89 3.78
C PRO A 637 -13.14 18.91 3.74
N ALA A 638 -11.95 19.38 3.37
CA ALA A 638 -10.77 18.53 3.30
C ALA A 638 -10.47 17.79 4.62
N ILE A 639 -10.82 18.37 5.77
CA ILE A 639 -10.54 17.78 7.08
C ILE A 639 -11.67 18.06 8.06
N SER A 640 -12.05 17.04 8.83
CA SER A 640 -12.95 17.11 9.98
C SER A 640 -12.21 16.73 11.27
N GLY A 641 -11.96 17.71 12.14
CA GLY A 641 -11.40 17.55 13.48
C GLY A 641 -10.31 18.58 13.88
N ALA A 642 -10.09 18.77 15.18
CA ALA A 642 -9.04 19.65 15.71
C ALA A 642 -7.69 18.94 15.67
N GLY A 643 -6.99 19.07 14.55
CA GLY A 643 -5.55 18.83 14.51
C GLY A 643 -4.85 20.02 15.16
N SER A 644 -3.92 19.76 16.08
CA SER A 644 -2.87 20.73 16.32
C SER A 644 -1.98 20.77 15.08
N LYS A 645 -1.77 21.93 14.47
CA LYS A 645 -1.00 22.08 13.22
C LYS A 645 -1.68 21.40 12.02
N LEU A 646 -2.88 21.91 11.71
CA LEU A 646 -3.73 21.49 10.61
C LEU A 646 -3.40 22.29 9.36
N THR A 647 -3.08 21.66 8.24
CA THR A 647 -2.80 22.36 6.98
C THR A 647 -3.66 21.80 5.86
N ILE A 648 -4.40 22.67 5.16
CA ILE A 648 -5.28 22.34 4.02
C ILE A 648 -4.66 22.99 2.76
N LEU A 649 -4.53 22.30 1.60
CA LEU A 649 -3.78 22.78 0.41
C LEU A 649 -4.36 22.37 -0.98
N GLY A 650 -4.34 23.23 -2.00
CA GLY A 650 -4.53 22.94 -3.46
C GLY A 650 -5.94 22.88 -4.12
N THR A 651 -6.27 23.82 -5.03
CA THR A 651 -7.49 23.95 -5.90
C THR A 651 -8.66 22.97 -5.77
N GLN A 652 -9.73 23.52 -5.17
CA GLN A 652 -11.20 23.39 -5.13
C GLN A 652 -12.02 24.63 -4.64
N ASP A 653 -11.54 25.88 -4.67
CA ASP A 653 -10.15 26.29 -4.72
C ASP A 653 -9.56 25.88 -3.35
N ALA A 654 -8.53 25.03 -3.26
CA ALA A 654 -8.01 24.53 -2.01
C ALA A 654 -6.71 25.25 -1.66
N THR A 655 -6.49 26.41 -2.27
CA THR A 655 -5.51 27.44 -1.90
C THR A 655 -5.84 28.13 -0.57
N ASN A 656 -6.20 27.34 0.43
CA ASN A 656 -6.74 27.70 1.71
C ASN A 656 -5.81 27.23 2.82
N ASN A 657 -4.93 28.10 3.31
CA ASN A 657 -3.79 27.76 4.19
C ASN A 657 -3.84 28.17 5.70
N VAL A 658 -4.07 27.19 6.57
CA VAL A 658 -4.31 27.31 8.03
C VAL A 658 -2.96 27.27 8.77
N VAL A 659 -2.46 28.36 9.38
CA VAL A 659 -1.08 28.39 9.97
C VAL A 659 -1.07 28.58 11.48
N THR A 660 -1.67 27.63 12.20
CA THR A 660 -1.85 27.77 13.65
C THR A 660 -1.58 26.46 14.38
N THR A 661 -0.97 26.56 15.57
CA THR A 661 -0.81 25.41 16.48
C THR A 661 -2.15 24.99 17.09
N HIS A 662 -3.06 25.96 17.10
CA HIS A 662 -4.48 25.84 17.41
C HIS A 662 -5.27 25.99 16.10
N SER A 663 -6.55 26.37 16.13
CA SER A 663 -7.38 26.38 14.92
C SER A 663 -7.09 27.58 14.00
N ALA A 664 -7.00 27.33 12.70
CA ALA A 664 -7.18 28.36 11.66
C ALA A 664 -8.08 27.77 10.56
N VAL A 665 -8.75 28.63 9.81
CA VAL A 665 -9.77 28.19 8.85
C VAL A 665 -9.73 28.96 7.55
N LEU A 666 -9.43 28.25 6.47
CA LEU A 666 -9.39 28.86 5.15
C LEU A 666 -10.35 28.21 4.18
N TRP A 667 -10.97 29.06 3.36
CA TRP A 667 -11.83 28.63 2.26
C TRP A 667 -11.85 29.64 1.10
N GLY A 668 -12.06 29.16 -0.13
CA GLY A 668 -11.96 29.96 -1.36
C GLY A 668 -10.58 29.91 -2.01
N GLY A 669 -10.26 30.90 -2.83
CA GLY A 669 -8.96 30.99 -3.48
C GLY A 669 -7.95 31.81 -2.67
N SER A 670 -6.70 31.40 -2.54
CA SER A 670 -5.59 32.27 -2.09
C SER A 670 -5.80 32.98 -0.73
N ASN A 671 -6.41 32.35 0.26
CA ASN A 671 -6.55 32.94 1.60
C ASN A 671 -5.32 32.61 2.46
N VAL A 672 -4.98 33.44 3.46
CA VAL A 672 -3.91 33.16 4.43
C VAL A 672 -4.26 33.62 5.85
N ILE A 673 -3.92 32.77 6.84
CA ILE A 673 -4.10 33.03 8.27
C ILE A 673 -2.81 32.80 9.03
N TYR A 674 -2.30 33.82 9.71
CA TYR A 674 -0.96 33.84 10.32
C TYR A 674 -0.95 33.72 11.84
N GLN A 675 -2.11 33.65 12.50
CA GLN A 675 -2.18 33.60 13.96
C GLN A 675 -3.23 32.63 14.44
N ASP A 676 -2.99 32.06 15.62
CA ASP A 676 -3.93 31.15 16.26
C ASP A 676 -5.34 31.78 16.35
N TYR A 677 -6.36 30.95 16.16
CA TYR A 677 -7.78 31.33 16.29
C TYR A 677 -8.33 32.26 15.20
N SER A 678 -7.69 32.27 14.03
CA SER A 678 -8.01 33.23 12.97
C SER A 678 -8.69 32.56 11.76
N SER A 679 -9.35 33.35 10.89
CA SER A 679 -10.14 32.85 9.73
C SER A 679 -9.99 33.74 8.47
N ALA A 680 -9.80 33.16 7.29
CA ALA A 680 -9.63 33.90 6.03
C ALA A 680 -10.41 33.23 4.90
N GLY A 681 -11.19 34.01 4.16
CA GLY A 681 -12.16 33.45 3.23
C GLY A 681 -12.48 34.32 2.01
N GLY A 682 -12.50 33.73 0.83
CA GLY A 682 -12.76 34.44 -0.44
C GLY A 682 -11.59 34.31 -1.41
N ASN A 683 -11.11 35.40 -2.02
CA ASN A 683 -9.95 35.38 -2.91
C ASN A 683 -8.82 36.32 -2.45
N GLY A 684 -7.70 35.82 -1.93
CA GLY A 684 -6.55 36.70 -1.65
C GLY A 684 -6.57 37.42 -0.29
N ASN A 685 -7.22 36.88 0.74
CA ASN A 685 -7.34 37.55 2.05
C ASN A 685 -6.18 37.20 3.00
N ALA A 686 -5.70 38.15 3.82
CA ALA A 686 -4.60 37.99 4.76
C ALA A 686 -4.99 38.37 6.20
N VAL A 687 -4.73 37.47 7.15
CA VAL A 687 -5.10 37.62 8.57
C VAL A 687 -3.88 37.48 9.47
N ASN A 688 -3.31 38.62 9.85
CA ASN A 688 -2.08 38.75 10.65
C ASN A 688 -2.34 38.95 12.15
N GLY A 689 -3.57 39.24 12.53
CA GLY A 689 -3.97 39.40 13.93
C GLY A 689 -4.32 38.08 14.61
N TYR A 690 -3.98 37.95 15.88
CA TYR A 690 -4.48 36.87 16.75
C TYR A 690 -5.99 36.97 16.86
N ALA A 691 -6.69 35.84 16.69
CA ALA A 691 -8.15 35.79 16.70
C ALA A 691 -8.82 36.79 15.73
N ALA A 692 -8.22 36.97 14.54
CA ALA A 692 -8.63 37.98 13.57
C ALA A 692 -9.25 37.34 12.32
N THR A 693 -9.91 38.12 11.46
CA THR A 693 -10.66 37.59 10.33
C THR A 693 -10.72 38.50 9.10
N ALA A 694 -10.47 37.93 7.91
CA ALA A 694 -10.49 38.63 6.62
C ALA A 694 -11.41 37.94 5.60
N PHE A 695 -12.38 38.67 5.04
CA PHE A 695 -13.30 38.13 4.04
C PHE A 695 -13.50 38.98 2.78
N GLY A 696 -13.56 38.32 1.64
CA GLY A 696 -13.84 38.94 0.34
C GLY A 696 -12.64 38.82 -0.60
N GLN A 697 -12.12 39.92 -1.12
CA GLN A 697 -10.96 39.89 -2.01
C GLN A 697 -9.86 40.85 -1.57
N LEU A 698 -8.61 40.37 -1.43
CA LEU A 698 -7.44 41.23 -1.17
C LEU A 698 -7.50 42.06 0.13
N ASN A 699 -8.14 41.53 1.18
CA ASN A 699 -8.24 42.22 2.47
C ASN A 699 -7.07 41.89 3.40
N THR A 700 -6.66 42.85 4.23
CA THR A 700 -5.57 42.67 5.21
C THR A 700 -6.01 43.03 6.62
N VAL A 701 -5.93 42.08 7.55
CA VAL A 701 -6.22 42.28 8.98
C VAL A 701 -4.93 42.18 9.76
N GLY A 702 -4.51 43.24 10.42
CA GLY A 702 -3.27 43.34 11.19
C GLY A 702 -3.46 43.30 12.70
N GLY A 703 -4.57 43.84 13.17
CA GLY A 703 -4.89 43.98 14.57
C GLY A 703 -5.39 42.68 15.19
N PRO A 704 -4.98 42.37 16.43
CA PRO A 704 -5.62 41.30 17.19
C PRO A 704 -7.12 41.57 17.31
N PHE A 705 -7.92 40.51 17.20
CA PHE A 705 -9.38 40.56 17.35
C PHE A 705 -10.09 41.43 16.31
N SER A 706 -9.45 41.70 15.17
CA SER A 706 -9.97 42.59 14.14
C SER A 706 -10.66 41.85 13.01
N PHE A 707 -11.54 42.56 12.34
CA PHE A 707 -12.39 42.05 11.27
C PHE A 707 -12.34 42.96 10.05
N VAL A 708 -12.00 42.41 8.89
CA VAL A 708 -11.90 43.17 7.64
C VAL A 708 -12.68 42.46 6.55
N ARG A 709 -13.51 43.21 5.83
CA ARG A 709 -14.36 42.67 4.77
C ARG A 709 -14.43 43.53 3.51
N GLY A 710 -14.76 42.87 2.40
CA GLY A 710 -15.04 43.52 1.11
C GLY A 710 -13.91 43.32 0.11
N ALA A 711 -13.46 44.38 -0.57
CA ALA A 711 -12.35 44.32 -1.50
C ALA A 711 -11.29 45.36 -1.16
N ASN A 712 -10.05 44.92 -0.89
CA ASN A 712 -8.92 45.79 -0.54
C ASN A 712 -9.15 46.64 0.73
N ALA A 713 -9.81 46.09 1.74
CA ALA A 713 -9.94 46.72 3.04
C ALA A 713 -8.73 46.41 3.95
N GLY A 714 -8.49 47.28 4.93
CA GLY A 714 -7.46 47.12 5.95
C GLY A 714 -7.95 47.57 7.32
N ASP A 715 -7.40 47.05 8.41
CA ASP A 715 -7.70 47.53 9.77
C ASP A 715 -6.67 48.50 10.33
N ASP A 716 -5.67 48.87 9.53
CA ASP A 716 -4.52 49.70 9.92
C ASP A 716 -3.75 49.15 11.15
N ASN A 717 -3.82 47.83 11.41
CA ASN A 717 -3.28 47.15 12.61
C ASN A 717 -3.92 47.58 13.94
N LEU A 718 -5.13 48.12 13.88
CA LEU A 718 -5.82 48.58 15.07
C LEU A 718 -6.49 47.40 15.77
N TYR A 719 -6.36 47.35 17.09
CA TYR A 719 -6.96 46.31 17.92
C TYR A 719 -8.49 46.39 17.88
N GLY A 720 -9.15 45.27 17.58
CA GLY A 720 -10.62 45.18 17.62
C GLY A 720 -11.34 46.07 16.61
N ALA A 721 -10.71 46.34 15.46
CA ALA A 721 -11.29 47.17 14.41
C ALA A 721 -12.18 46.35 13.48
N ASP A 722 -13.35 46.90 13.14
CA ASP A 722 -14.22 46.35 12.07
C ASP A 722 -14.17 47.28 10.85
N CYS A 723 -13.61 46.80 9.74
CA CYS A 723 -13.39 47.61 8.54
C CYS A 723 -14.02 47.01 7.27
N PHE A 724 -14.55 47.89 6.42
CA PHE A 724 -15.12 47.55 5.12
C PHE A 724 -14.64 48.48 4.01
N ALA A 725 -14.31 47.89 2.86
CA ALA A 725 -14.05 48.62 1.61
C ALA A 725 -14.75 47.93 0.44
N SER A 726 -15.21 48.72 -0.53
CA SER A 726 -15.76 48.20 -1.79
C SER A 726 -14.74 48.18 -2.94
N GLY A 727 -13.47 48.54 -2.68
CA GLY A 727 -12.41 48.69 -3.67
C GLY A 727 -11.26 49.57 -3.16
N THR A 728 -10.39 50.04 -4.05
CA THR A 728 -9.25 50.93 -3.73
C THR A 728 -9.45 52.34 -4.26
N SER A 729 -8.93 53.34 -3.55
CA SER A 729 -8.69 54.68 -4.09
C SER A 729 -7.32 54.76 -4.79
N SER A 730 -6.29 54.22 -4.13
CA SER A 730 -4.91 54.08 -4.64
C SER A 730 -4.09 53.07 -3.81
N VAL A 731 -4.49 52.86 -2.55
CA VAL A 731 -3.88 51.92 -1.58
C VAL A 731 -4.96 51.09 -0.87
N THR A 732 -4.63 49.85 -0.48
CA THR A 732 -5.50 48.98 0.34
C THR A 732 -5.86 49.68 1.65
N GLY A 733 -7.15 49.77 1.96
CA GLY A 733 -7.66 50.53 3.10
C GLY A 733 -7.61 52.05 2.92
N GLY A 734 -7.38 52.55 1.69
CA GLY A 734 -7.38 53.98 1.37
C GLY A 734 -8.77 54.60 1.23
N ALA A 735 -9.77 53.77 0.93
CA ALA A 735 -11.18 54.17 0.92
C ALA A 735 -12.00 53.11 1.67
N MET A 736 -12.26 53.37 2.95
CA MET A 736 -12.92 52.39 3.81
C MET A 736 -13.73 53.03 4.93
N ALA A 737 -14.74 52.32 5.39
CA ALA A 737 -15.43 52.61 6.63
C ALA A 737 -14.90 51.66 7.71
N CYS A 738 -14.60 52.18 8.90
CA CYS A 738 -14.29 51.34 10.06
C CYS A 738 -15.08 51.75 11.29
N GLU A 739 -15.38 50.80 12.16
CA GLU A 739 -15.91 51.03 13.49
C GLU A 739 -14.90 50.55 14.53
N HIS A 740 -14.80 51.30 15.62
CA HIS A 740 -13.91 51.03 16.74
C HIS A 740 -14.67 51.13 18.04
N VAL A 741 -14.29 50.31 19.02
CA VAL A 741 -14.79 50.40 20.39
C VAL A 741 -13.65 50.73 21.33
N LEU A 742 -13.79 51.84 22.04
CA LEU A 742 -12.84 52.27 23.05
C LEU A 742 -13.47 52.08 24.43
N ARG A 743 -12.65 51.81 25.45
CA ARG A 743 -13.12 51.57 26.81
C ARG A 743 -12.14 52.04 27.87
N ALA A 744 -12.67 52.29 29.06
CA ALA A 744 -11.88 52.51 30.26
C ALA A 744 -12.73 52.27 31.52
N THR A 745 -12.06 52.12 32.67
CA THR A 745 -12.71 52.20 33.99
C THR A 745 -12.08 53.34 34.78
N SER A 746 -12.89 54.11 35.50
CA SER A 746 -12.42 55.20 36.36
C SER A 746 -13.01 55.07 37.77
N ALA A 747 -12.23 55.41 38.79
CA ALA A 747 -12.68 55.43 40.20
C ALA A 747 -12.53 56.82 40.85
N GLY A 748 -12.53 57.87 40.02
CA GLY A 748 -12.27 59.23 40.45
C GLY A 748 -12.77 60.25 39.44
N THR A 749 -12.86 61.50 39.87
CA THR A 749 -13.36 62.63 39.07
C THR A 749 -12.27 63.23 38.15
N GLY A 750 -11.23 62.46 37.84
CA GLY A 750 -10.17 62.84 36.90
C GLY A 750 -10.49 62.39 35.48
N ALA A 751 -9.94 63.09 34.49
CA ALA A 751 -10.10 62.70 33.10
C ALA A 751 -9.46 61.32 32.87
N THR A 752 -10.22 60.44 32.25
CA THR A 752 -9.84 59.07 31.93
C THR A 752 -9.89 58.89 30.42
N ARG A 753 -8.79 58.45 29.83
CA ARG A 753 -8.68 58.21 28.39
C ARG A 753 -9.21 56.83 28.02
N LEU A 754 -9.99 56.76 26.94
CA LEU A 754 -10.50 55.50 26.40
C LEU A 754 -9.60 55.01 25.27
N THR A 755 -9.29 53.71 25.27
CA THR A 755 -8.50 53.01 24.25
C THR A 755 -9.14 51.66 23.92
N ALA A 756 -8.75 51.03 22.82
CA ALA A 756 -9.35 49.80 22.32
C ALA A 756 -9.12 48.58 23.23
N ASP A 757 -8.04 48.59 24.02
CA ASP A 757 -7.72 47.55 25.01
C ASP A 757 -7.91 48.01 26.47
N GLY A 758 -8.06 49.33 26.70
CA GLY A 758 -8.12 49.95 28.04
C GLY A 758 -6.75 50.24 28.66
N ALA A 759 -5.66 50.02 27.93
CA ALA A 759 -4.30 50.34 28.35
C ALA A 759 -3.93 51.81 28.01
N ALA A 760 -2.71 52.22 28.38
CA ALA A 760 -2.18 53.52 27.97
C ALA A 760 -2.19 53.64 26.44
N ALA A 761 -2.48 54.84 25.94
CA ALA A 761 -2.64 55.05 24.52
C ALA A 761 -1.32 54.89 23.75
N GLY A 762 -1.38 54.11 22.69
CA GLY A 762 -0.34 53.91 21.71
C GLY A 762 -0.94 53.63 20.34
N ALA A 763 -0.09 53.51 19.32
CA ALA A 763 -0.51 53.47 17.93
C ALA A 763 -1.48 52.33 17.55
N ALA A 764 -1.51 51.22 18.30
CA ALA A 764 -2.37 50.05 18.01
C ALA A 764 -3.73 50.05 18.75
N ASN A 765 -3.88 50.82 19.83
CA ASN A 765 -5.09 50.85 20.65
C ASN A 765 -5.78 52.22 20.68
N CYS A 766 -5.24 53.22 19.98
CA CYS A 766 -5.94 54.46 19.68
C CYS A 766 -6.24 54.57 18.18
N ILE A 767 -7.30 55.29 17.83
CA ILE A 767 -7.78 55.36 16.44
C ILE A 767 -6.85 56.28 15.65
N ASN A 768 -5.81 55.67 15.10
CA ASN A 768 -4.75 56.35 14.37
C ASN A 768 -5.10 56.50 12.88
N LEU A 769 -4.61 57.57 12.26
CA LEU A 769 -4.63 57.74 10.82
C LEU A 769 -3.22 57.58 10.26
N PRO A 770 -3.06 57.03 9.04
CA PRO A 770 -1.80 57.17 8.31
C PRO A 770 -1.49 58.65 8.00
N ASN A 771 -0.22 58.96 7.74
CA ASN A 771 0.16 60.31 7.31
C ASN A 771 -0.55 60.68 6.00
N GLY A 772 -1.00 61.93 5.87
CA GLY A 772 -1.74 62.41 4.71
C GLY A 772 -3.16 61.83 4.57
N SER A 773 -3.72 61.28 5.64
CA SER A 773 -5.08 60.71 5.63
C SER A 773 -6.07 61.60 6.35
N HIS A 774 -7.32 61.52 5.88
CA HIS A 774 -8.46 62.21 6.44
C HIS A 774 -9.53 61.20 6.89
N SER A 775 -10.21 61.47 8.00
CA SER A 775 -11.36 60.66 8.38
C SER A 775 -12.49 61.44 9.03
N GLN A 776 -13.69 61.24 8.48
CA GLN A 776 -14.95 61.72 9.04
C GLN A 776 -15.45 60.72 10.08
N MET A 777 -15.99 61.17 11.21
CA MET A 777 -16.40 60.30 12.31
C MET A 777 -17.75 60.64 12.92
N GLU A 778 -18.40 59.59 13.43
CA GLU A 778 -19.52 59.66 14.39
C GLU A 778 -19.05 59.02 15.70
N ILE A 779 -19.25 59.74 16.82
CA ILE A 779 -18.78 59.32 18.14
C ILE A 779 -19.97 59.21 19.09
N ARG A 780 -20.11 58.05 19.74
CA ARG A 780 -21.06 57.84 20.83
C ARG A 780 -20.30 57.36 22.05
N ILE A 781 -20.64 57.89 23.22
CA ILE A 781 -19.98 57.58 24.49
C ILE A 781 -21.07 57.25 25.49
N SER A 782 -20.86 56.18 26.24
CA SER A 782 -21.75 55.77 27.32
C SER A 782 -20.93 55.40 28.54
N GLY A 783 -21.40 55.85 29.70
CA GLY A 783 -20.84 55.57 31.00
C GLY A 783 -21.88 54.99 31.90
N ARG A 784 -21.52 53.95 32.65
CA ARG A 784 -22.37 53.40 33.70
C ARG A 784 -21.61 53.34 35.01
N ASP A 785 -22.24 53.83 36.06
CA ASP A 785 -21.79 53.59 37.42
C ASP A 785 -22.05 52.13 37.78
N THR A 786 -21.00 51.40 38.15
CA THR A 786 -21.13 49.99 38.54
C THR A 786 -21.43 49.81 40.02
N THR A 787 -21.36 50.87 40.83
CA THR A 787 -21.71 50.83 42.26
C THR A 787 -23.14 51.29 42.51
N ALA A 788 -23.72 52.08 41.60
CA ALA A 788 -25.10 52.57 41.70
C ALA A 788 -25.98 52.10 40.53
N ASN A 789 -27.06 51.37 40.83
CA ASN A 789 -27.99 50.90 39.81
C ASN A 789 -28.77 52.06 39.17
N GLY A 790 -28.92 52.00 37.84
CA GLY A 790 -29.67 52.99 37.07
C GLY A 790 -28.92 54.31 36.82
N VAL A 791 -27.64 54.41 37.22
CA VAL A 791 -26.82 55.61 37.04
C VAL A 791 -25.98 55.52 35.76
N PHE A 792 -26.25 56.39 34.79
CA PHE A 792 -25.57 56.42 33.49
C PHE A 792 -25.36 57.84 32.95
N ALA A 793 -24.43 57.97 32.00
CA ALA A 793 -24.05 59.22 31.34
C ALA A 793 -23.75 58.95 29.86
N ASP A 794 -24.52 59.57 28.96
CA ASP A 794 -24.43 59.31 27.53
C ASP A 794 -24.17 60.58 26.70
N TRP A 795 -23.47 60.39 25.59
CA TRP A 795 -23.19 61.41 24.59
C TRP A 795 -23.30 60.83 23.18
N ALA A 796 -23.78 61.66 22.25
CA ALA A 796 -23.72 61.39 20.83
C ALA A 796 -23.28 62.68 20.12
N SER A 797 -22.31 62.56 19.20
CA SER A 797 -21.82 63.70 18.44
C SER A 797 -22.94 64.27 17.57
N THR A 798 -23.25 65.55 17.72
CA THR A 798 -24.22 66.25 16.88
C THR A 798 -23.50 66.95 15.73
N GLY A 799 -23.51 66.35 14.53
CA GLY A 799 -22.82 66.88 13.35
C GLY A 799 -21.54 66.14 12.99
N VAL A 800 -20.83 66.64 11.97
CA VAL A 800 -19.65 65.97 11.40
C VAL A 800 -18.43 66.23 12.27
N ALA A 801 -17.84 65.17 12.84
CA ALA A 801 -16.49 65.23 13.40
C ALA A 801 -15.47 64.77 12.35
N ALA A 802 -14.27 65.34 12.37
CA ALA A 802 -13.19 64.96 11.47
C ALA A 802 -11.85 64.94 12.20
N LEU A 803 -11.02 63.95 11.84
CA LEU A 803 -9.62 63.85 12.22
C LEU A 803 -8.80 63.90 10.93
N ASP A 804 -7.86 64.82 10.90
CA ASP A 804 -6.96 65.00 9.77
C ASP A 804 -5.53 64.83 10.26
N ARG A 805 -4.72 64.06 9.52
CA ARG A 805 -3.31 63.88 9.85
C ARG A 805 -2.45 64.30 8.67
N GLY A 806 -1.68 65.37 8.90
CA GLY A 806 -0.70 65.87 7.93
C GLY A 806 0.53 64.97 7.78
N ALA A 807 1.71 65.58 7.58
CA ALA A 807 2.94 64.86 7.29
C ALA A 807 3.44 63.95 8.43
N ASN A 808 2.99 64.16 9.67
CA ASN A 808 3.40 63.39 10.85
C ASN A 808 2.35 63.46 11.97
N ALA A 809 2.57 62.71 13.05
CA ALA A 809 1.67 62.67 14.21
C ALA A 809 1.42 64.05 14.84
N ALA A 810 2.45 64.91 14.90
CA ALA A 810 2.35 66.25 15.48
C ALA A 810 1.39 67.17 14.69
N ALA A 811 1.20 66.89 13.40
CA ALA A 811 0.29 67.61 12.52
C ALA A 811 -1.15 67.03 12.50
N THR A 812 -1.56 66.35 13.58
CA THR A 812 -2.91 65.78 13.69
C THR A 812 -3.88 66.79 14.28
N ILE A 813 -5.02 66.99 13.63
CA ILE A 813 -6.03 67.98 14.01
C ILE A 813 -7.39 67.30 14.13
N TYR A 814 -8.13 67.63 15.18
CA TYR A 814 -9.52 67.21 15.39
C TYR A 814 -10.45 68.41 15.29
N SER A 815 -11.56 68.24 14.59
CA SER A 815 -12.67 69.20 14.55
C SER A 815 -13.99 68.48 14.78
N GLY A 816 -14.84 68.95 15.69
CA GLY A 816 -16.11 68.31 16.00
C GLY A 816 -16.75 68.78 17.30
N SER A 817 -17.99 68.34 17.55
CA SER A 817 -18.89 68.85 18.59
C SER A 817 -18.49 68.52 20.05
N PHE A 818 -17.35 67.82 20.24
CA PHE A 818 -16.77 67.51 21.55
C PHE A 818 -15.34 68.09 21.74
N ALA A 819 -14.91 69.01 20.87
CA ALA A 819 -13.60 69.67 21.02
C ALA A 819 -13.43 70.34 22.40
N THR A 820 -14.54 70.78 22.98
CA THR A 820 -14.63 71.26 24.36
C THR A 820 -15.44 70.28 25.22
N ALA A 821 -15.13 70.24 26.51
CA ALA A 821 -15.76 69.33 27.45
C ALA A 821 -17.28 69.54 27.48
N THR A 822 -18.04 68.49 27.15
CA THR A 822 -19.50 68.55 27.00
C THR A 822 -20.17 67.71 28.09
N ALA A 823 -21.20 68.26 28.73
CA ALA A 823 -21.95 67.58 29.79
C ALA A 823 -22.81 66.44 29.22
N ALA A 824 -22.94 65.34 29.98
CA ALA A 824 -23.72 64.18 29.59
C ALA A 824 -25.23 64.43 29.55
N GLN A 825 -25.95 63.67 28.71
CA GLN A 825 -27.32 63.31 29.02
C GLN A 825 -27.27 62.19 30.06
N ALA A 826 -27.63 62.51 31.30
CA ALA A 826 -27.33 61.66 32.46
C ALA A 826 -28.60 61.35 33.26
N SER A 827 -28.68 60.16 33.86
CA SER A 827 -29.78 59.81 34.76
C SER A 827 -29.67 60.52 36.11
N GLY A 828 -30.75 60.53 36.89
CA GLY A 828 -30.91 61.37 38.10
C GLY A 828 -29.85 61.21 39.19
N GLY A 829 -28.99 60.20 39.15
CA GLY A 829 -27.87 59.99 40.09
C GLY A 829 -26.47 60.31 39.53
N ALA A 830 -26.34 60.58 38.22
CA ALA A 830 -25.05 60.86 37.59
C ALA A 830 -24.65 62.33 37.73
N GLY A 831 -25.60 63.26 37.79
CA GLY A 831 -25.32 64.70 37.82
C GLY A 831 -24.76 65.26 36.50
N ARG A 832 -24.92 66.57 36.26
CA ARG A 832 -24.44 67.25 35.03
C ARG A 832 -22.91 67.42 34.99
N THR A 833 -22.19 66.86 35.95
CA THR A 833 -20.73 67.00 36.11
C THR A 833 -19.93 65.93 35.35
N ALA A 834 -20.59 64.89 34.83
CA ALA A 834 -19.95 63.97 33.90
C ALA A 834 -19.63 64.71 32.59
N MET A 835 -18.38 64.65 32.15
CA MET A 835 -17.93 65.35 30.94
C MET A 835 -17.26 64.39 29.96
N ALA A 836 -17.50 64.60 28.67
CA ALA A 836 -16.72 63.98 27.61
C ALA A 836 -15.98 65.05 26.81
N GLN A 837 -14.74 64.77 26.41
CA GLN A 837 -13.94 65.62 25.55
C GLN A 837 -13.23 64.76 24.50
N VAL A 838 -13.23 65.24 23.27
CA VAL A 838 -12.51 64.63 22.16
C VAL A 838 -11.49 65.62 21.60
N SER A 839 -10.26 65.18 21.42
CA SER A 839 -9.17 65.98 20.86
C SER A 839 -8.27 65.16 19.95
N ALA A 840 -7.35 65.81 19.25
CA ALA A 840 -6.23 65.12 18.62
C ALA A 840 -5.17 64.77 19.68
N ASP A 841 -4.59 63.58 19.56
CA ASP A 841 -3.34 63.21 20.22
C ASP A 841 -2.20 63.42 19.22
N THR A 842 -1.48 64.54 19.36
CA THR A 842 -0.38 64.90 18.46
C THR A 842 0.91 64.11 18.73
N VAL A 843 0.97 63.33 19.80
CA VAL A 843 2.11 62.44 20.10
C VAL A 843 1.97 61.15 19.31
N ASN A 844 0.80 60.52 19.35
CA ASN A 844 0.54 59.25 18.65
C ASN A 844 -0.11 59.41 17.26
N GLY A 845 -0.62 60.60 16.96
CA GLY A 845 -1.29 60.93 15.70
C GLY A 845 -2.73 60.42 15.60
N CYS A 846 -3.41 60.22 16.74
CA CYS A 846 -4.68 59.52 16.82
C CYS A 846 -5.78 60.31 17.53
N LEU A 847 -7.00 59.76 17.55
CA LEU A 847 -8.11 60.31 18.32
C LEU A 847 -7.89 60.12 19.83
N ASN A 848 -8.05 61.20 20.60
CA ASN A 848 -8.12 61.15 22.05
C ASN A 848 -9.58 61.32 22.50
N VAL A 849 -10.17 60.27 23.05
CA VAL A 849 -11.49 60.33 23.69
C VAL A 849 -11.28 60.22 25.19
N SER A 850 -11.65 61.27 25.92
CA SER A 850 -11.52 61.34 27.37
C SER A 850 -12.86 61.62 28.03
N VAL A 851 -13.09 60.97 29.17
CA VAL A 851 -14.28 61.16 29.99
C VAL A 851 -13.90 61.47 31.44
N THR A 852 -14.70 62.27 32.11
CA THR A 852 -14.53 62.60 33.52
C THR A 852 -15.76 62.11 34.27
N ALA A 853 -15.55 61.23 35.23
CA ALA A 853 -16.64 60.73 36.06
C ALA A 853 -17.20 61.85 36.96
N PRO A 854 -18.52 61.84 37.22
CA PRO A 854 -19.15 62.88 38.02
C PRO A 854 -18.82 62.78 39.51
N ASN A 855 -18.34 61.63 39.97
CA ASN A 855 -18.03 61.32 41.35
C ASN A 855 -16.87 60.29 41.43
N ARG A 856 -16.51 59.86 42.65
CA ARG A 856 -15.44 58.88 42.88
C ARG A 856 -15.92 57.42 42.82
N ASN A 857 -17.13 57.16 42.33
CA ASN A 857 -17.60 55.78 42.16
C ASN A 857 -16.84 55.10 41.02
N ALA A 858 -16.98 53.78 40.91
CA ALA A 858 -16.41 53.02 39.82
C ALA A 858 -17.32 53.13 38.59
N TRP A 859 -16.81 53.76 37.54
CA TRP A 859 -17.50 53.93 36.27
C TRP A 859 -16.84 53.09 35.19
N ARG A 860 -17.67 52.43 34.38
CA ARG A 860 -17.24 51.80 33.13
C ARG A 860 -17.68 52.65 31.96
N TRP A 861 -16.72 52.94 31.09
CA TRP A 861 -16.90 53.77 29.92
C TRP A 861 -16.69 52.98 28.66
N VAL A 862 -17.55 53.22 27.70
CA VAL A 862 -17.44 52.68 26.34
C VAL A 862 -17.71 53.79 25.36
N ALA A 863 -16.91 53.85 24.31
CA ALA A 863 -17.17 54.71 23.18
C ALA A 863 -17.16 53.89 21.89
N THR A 864 -18.10 54.19 21.00
CA THR A 864 -18.08 53.71 19.63
C THR A 864 -17.67 54.85 18.72
N VAL A 865 -16.72 54.59 17.84
CA VAL A 865 -16.26 55.53 16.83
C VAL A 865 -16.41 54.90 15.47
N ARG A 866 -17.34 55.42 14.68
CA ARG A 866 -17.46 55.07 13.26
C ARG A 866 -16.70 56.09 12.46
N ARG A 867 -15.86 55.63 11.55
CA ARG A 867 -15.03 56.48 10.72
C ARG A 867 -15.18 56.13 9.24
N LEU A 868 -15.25 57.14 8.40
CA LEU A 868 -15.07 57.03 6.95
C LEU A 868 -13.69 57.60 6.63
N LYS A 869 -12.78 56.77 6.16
CA LYS A 869 -11.37 57.12 5.89
C LYS A 869 -11.18 57.36 4.39
N MET A 870 -10.41 58.40 4.09
CA MET A 870 -9.87 58.69 2.76
C MET A 870 -8.36 58.93 2.87
N GLN A 871 -7.61 58.36 1.94
CA GLN A 871 -6.16 58.46 1.84
C GLN A 871 -5.72 58.57 0.39
#